data_AF-A0A9E1MXV4-F1
#
_entry.id   AF-A0A9E1MXV4-F1
#
_cell.length_a   1.000
_cell.length_b   1.000
_cell.length_c   1.000
_cell.angle_alpha   90.00
_cell.angle_beta   90.00
_cell.angle_gamma   90.00
#
_symmetry.space_group_name_H-M   'P 1'
#
loop_
_entity.id
_entity.type
_entity.pdbx_description
1 polymer ?
#
loop_
_entity_poly.entity_id
_entity_poly.type
_entity_poly.pdbx_seq_one_letter_code
_entity_poly.pdbx_strand_id
1 'polypeptide(L)'
;MEEFALATDRQKALEQLIPGTEDYYWYSCLHRQHKGQFDAAAELLSKWRGHHGRTSRYRQTLNRQRLLTWENEPKATLKHIRDRLSLRFDHQREVEGQETKLESKLKAKQISRQAFDKHTSSLDDYVDTAFDWLIDTDLSAKRSRLLLKRLQRPDYANLVNIIIADFDHRPQNKFGDLEIHHMLLKDQLDELGRKRPELLEEAAYVHAYISRLQPNPDVNFDDVSQRGIYLDRLWNFVSDLATAFNSLKAHVLYHRLDLDRSRGVLDRKRLVEYLKLPRQVSYLNSKYKKQAKAQDSLAHLGNDFQTTTLLPTVHNDEQLVRHFLAQIFVEADDHDDFKKYLDDTWLKRLFATTKLLAGVGDMEKWYKLLADRTACQTLKERVDIEFLPVNKPYYRAEEPVSLSLAIKNVETLMVKVFEINTRNYYGDQQREVDTAIDLDGMVAAEERTFTYDKPPMRRVEHSFDFPSLSHTGVFVVEFIGNGRSSRAVIRKGGLRCLERIGAAGHVFVVLDEANRPMKDATIRMAGREYHPRTDGSITIPFSTNPGRQTILICHREQTTLDHFFHRSETYTFSAGIYVDRESLVKGHKAKVLVKPMLKLQGTPISLTLVEQPVLMIESEDQHGVSSSREVLDFQLEQRRESTFEFQVPERLARISFSVKGKVKCLSTGETIHLSDSAEFSVNGIDQTDKVHDLHLNRTQAGFVLELLGKSGEPRPQIPINLEFRHADFVNTNNLTLKTDTNGYIELGDMGDIQQLGATTPDGVEERWDLAHDSCQCPNTIQAPTGEVIALPYMGSAKKPLRSEFSLLETRGGSFLADHFSALRIKGGFLELTDLPAGDYSLLIKKTGIEIDVHVTAASQIRSRWLASGHRLLERRHKRPLQIHPVEIDAEQLSIKLINYSKQTRLHLLGTRFVPPWSVAENLGAIHQPQPQLIEVAQALSHYLSGRDIGDEYRYILERRYAKKFTGNTLERPGLLLNPWAVRTTDTATDQAVGGASFASRTDSRDFKKKKKGKRGGKEQELHGGGFQNLDFLTEATVVLANLRPDEGGFIKVDREKLGAASHLRLLAVDGNNSVYREVTLDEAECQFEDLRLLRNLNAEGHFTEKKEVT
;
A
#
# COMPACT_ATOMS: atom_id res chain seq x y z
N MET A 1 9.13 15.86 60.16
CA MET A 1 7.67 16.11 59.97
C MET A 1 6.86 15.69 61.20
N GLU A 2 7.04 14.47 61.71
CA GLU A 2 6.43 14.00 62.97
C GLU A 2 6.73 14.94 64.15
N GLU A 3 7.96 15.46 64.18
CA GLU A 3 8.44 16.43 65.18
C GLU A 3 7.63 17.74 65.21
N PHE A 4 7.13 18.26 64.07
CA PHE A 4 6.28 19.46 64.05
C PHE A 4 4.86 19.18 64.57
N ALA A 5 4.32 17.99 64.30
CA ALA A 5 2.98 17.60 64.73
C ALA A 5 2.94 17.32 66.24
N LEU A 6 4.01 16.74 66.79
CA LEU A 6 4.10 16.26 68.17
C LEU A 6 4.84 17.23 69.12
N ALA A 7 5.50 18.28 68.62
CA ALA A 7 6.23 19.22 69.47
C ALA A 7 5.31 20.08 70.36
N THR A 8 5.66 20.18 71.65
CA THR A 8 5.10 21.15 72.59
C THR A 8 5.46 22.60 72.21
N ASP A 9 6.63 22.81 71.60
CA ASP A 9 7.04 24.07 70.98
C ASP A 9 7.34 23.90 69.49
N ARG A 10 6.32 24.12 68.67
CA ARG A 10 6.42 24.04 67.20
C ARG A 10 7.34 25.10 66.58
N GLN A 11 7.72 26.14 67.33
CA GLN A 11 8.64 27.18 66.84
C GLN A 11 10.06 26.59 66.65
N LYS A 12 10.53 25.76 67.60
CA LYS A 12 11.83 25.08 67.50
C LYS A 12 11.91 24.10 66.32
N ALA A 13 10.81 23.42 66.00
CA ALA A 13 10.74 22.54 64.84
C ALA A 13 10.82 23.31 63.50
N LEU A 14 10.38 24.58 63.46
CA LEU A 14 10.51 25.43 62.27
C LEU A 14 11.94 25.94 62.06
N GLU A 15 12.74 26.08 63.12
CA GLU A 15 14.15 26.53 63.04
C GLU A 15 15.05 25.52 62.32
N GLN A 16 14.65 24.25 62.30
CA GLN A 16 15.35 23.19 61.55
C GLN A 16 15.04 23.22 60.05
N LEU A 17 14.03 23.97 59.60
CA LEU A 17 13.65 24.06 58.19
C LEU A 17 14.47 25.14 57.47
N ILE A 18 14.94 24.82 56.26
CA ILE A 18 15.72 25.74 55.44
C ILE A 18 14.81 26.88 54.91
N PRO A 19 15.06 28.15 55.26
CA PRO A 19 14.25 29.28 54.79
C PRO A 19 14.17 29.35 53.26
N GLY A 20 12.97 29.59 52.74
CA GLY A 20 12.72 29.69 51.30
C GLY A 20 12.42 28.37 50.59
N THR A 21 12.52 27.21 51.28
CA THR A 21 12.04 25.93 50.74
C THR A 21 10.52 25.80 50.83
N GLU A 22 9.94 24.89 50.03
CA GLU A 22 8.50 24.64 50.05
C GLU A 22 8.02 24.11 51.42
N ASP A 23 8.81 23.24 52.06
CA ASP A 23 8.52 22.73 53.41
C ASP A 23 8.52 23.86 54.46
N TYR A 24 9.50 24.77 54.38
CA TYR A 24 9.53 25.96 55.24
C TYR A 24 8.27 26.80 55.09
N TYR A 25 7.84 27.10 53.86
CA TYR A 25 6.64 27.90 53.62
C TYR A 25 5.37 27.19 54.10
N TRP A 26 5.23 25.90 53.82
CA TRP A 26 4.07 25.10 54.24
C TRP A 26 3.92 25.08 55.77
N TYR A 27 4.94 24.65 56.49
CA TYR A 27 4.87 24.53 57.95
C TYR A 27 4.82 25.90 58.66
N SER A 28 5.51 26.92 58.13
CA SER A 28 5.43 28.27 58.69
C SER A 28 4.07 28.92 58.49
N CYS A 29 3.43 28.72 57.33
CA CYS A 29 2.06 29.17 57.10
C CYS A 29 1.08 28.43 58.01
N LEU A 30 1.21 27.11 58.13
CA LEU A 30 0.33 26.28 58.96
C LEU A 30 0.43 26.64 60.45
N HIS A 31 1.64 26.88 60.97
CA HIS A 31 1.85 27.33 62.35
C HIS A 31 1.19 28.68 62.63
N ARG A 32 1.37 29.66 61.73
CA ARG A 32 0.74 30.98 61.84
C ARG A 32 -0.78 30.90 61.76
N GLN A 33 -1.32 30.06 60.86
CA GLN A 33 -2.75 29.76 60.80
C GLN A 33 -3.27 29.16 62.10
N HIS A 34 -2.53 28.24 62.74
CA HIS A 34 -2.90 27.67 64.05
C HIS A 34 -2.86 28.70 65.19
N LYS A 35 -1.99 29.71 65.11
CA LYS A 35 -1.90 30.82 66.07
C LYS A 35 -2.91 31.95 65.77
N GLY A 36 -3.75 31.85 64.75
CA GLY A 36 -4.67 32.92 64.32
C GLY A 36 -3.98 34.13 63.68
N GLN A 37 -2.70 34.02 63.32
CA GLN A 37 -1.89 35.09 62.74
C GLN A 37 -2.09 35.13 61.21
N PHE A 38 -3.30 35.41 60.77
CA PHE A 38 -3.71 35.25 59.37
C PHE A 38 -3.00 36.21 58.41
N ASP A 39 -2.76 37.46 58.80
CA ASP A 39 -2.06 38.44 57.95
C ASP A 39 -0.61 38.01 57.70
N ALA A 40 0.07 37.54 58.74
CA ALA A 40 1.44 37.02 58.63
C ALA A 40 1.52 35.73 57.80
N ALA A 41 0.45 34.93 57.77
CA ALA A 41 0.33 33.77 56.88
C ALA A 41 0.06 34.19 55.43
N ALA A 42 -0.74 35.24 55.20
CA ALA A 42 -1.00 35.79 53.88
C ALA A 42 0.26 36.38 53.23
N GLU A 43 1.11 37.08 54.01
CA GLU A 43 2.41 37.55 53.54
C GLU A 43 3.33 36.41 53.12
N LEU A 44 3.40 35.34 53.92
CA LEU A 44 4.17 34.15 53.55
C LEU A 44 3.61 33.45 52.33
N LEU A 45 2.29 33.34 52.17
CA LEU A 45 1.67 32.78 50.97
C LEU A 45 2.02 33.61 49.73
N SER A 46 2.07 34.94 49.84
CA SER A 46 2.50 35.82 48.75
C SER A 46 3.96 35.55 48.37
N LYS A 47 4.86 35.48 49.35
CA LYS A 47 6.28 35.14 49.14
C LYS A 47 6.45 33.74 48.56
N TRP A 48 5.74 32.75 49.07
CA TRP A 48 5.75 31.38 48.57
C TRP A 48 5.35 31.34 47.09
N ARG A 49 4.25 31.99 46.71
CA ARG A 49 3.82 32.08 45.30
C ARG A 49 4.89 32.71 44.40
N GLY A 50 5.59 33.73 44.91
CA GLY A 50 6.69 34.39 44.19
C GLY A 50 7.88 33.46 43.93
N HIS A 51 8.24 32.60 44.89
CA HIS A 51 9.39 31.71 44.77
C HIS A 51 9.09 30.39 44.05
N HIS A 52 7.93 29.78 44.28
CA HIS A 52 7.61 28.40 43.83
C HIS A 52 6.34 28.28 42.97
N GLY A 53 5.66 29.39 42.66
CA GLY A 53 4.40 29.36 41.91
C GLY A 53 3.23 28.74 42.71
N ARG A 54 2.25 28.16 41.99
CA ARG A 54 1.01 27.61 42.59
C ARG A 54 1.05 26.08 42.69
N THR A 55 1.88 25.55 43.59
CA THR A 55 1.99 24.11 43.87
C THR A 55 0.72 23.54 44.53
N SER A 56 0.62 22.20 44.64
CA SER A 56 -0.50 21.53 45.30
C SER A 56 -0.64 21.97 46.77
N ARG A 57 0.48 21.99 47.50
CA ARG A 57 0.53 22.42 48.90
C ARG A 57 0.18 23.90 49.04
N TYR A 58 0.68 24.77 48.17
CA TYR A 58 0.29 26.18 48.15
C TYR A 58 -1.24 26.35 48.02
N ARG A 59 -1.88 25.61 47.09
CA ARG A 59 -3.33 25.68 46.88
C ARG A 59 -4.09 25.21 48.11
N GLN A 60 -3.63 24.14 48.77
CA GLN A 60 -4.24 23.63 49.98
C GLN A 60 -4.14 24.63 51.14
N THR A 61 -2.97 25.24 51.37
CA THR A 61 -2.80 26.28 52.40
C THR A 61 -3.61 27.53 52.10
N LEU A 62 -3.69 27.94 50.83
CA LEU A 62 -4.50 29.08 50.40
C LEU A 62 -6.00 28.82 50.59
N ASN A 63 -6.48 27.63 50.25
CA ASN A 63 -7.88 27.24 50.51
C ASN A 63 -8.19 27.29 52.01
N ARG A 64 -7.30 26.71 52.82
CA ARG A 64 -7.42 26.76 54.29
C ARG A 64 -7.40 28.20 54.80
N GLN A 65 -6.50 29.04 54.32
CA GLN A 65 -6.43 30.46 54.67
C GLN A 65 -7.76 31.15 54.39
N ARG A 66 -8.31 30.98 53.18
CA ARG A 66 -9.58 31.60 52.77
C ARG A 66 -10.74 31.16 53.65
N LEU A 67 -10.79 29.89 54.06
CA LEU A 67 -11.81 29.41 54.99
C LEU A 67 -11.61 29.97 56.41
N LEU A 68 -10.37 30.02 56.91
CA LEU A 68 -10.07 30.55 58.24
C LEU A 68 -10.33 32.05 58.38
N THR A 69 -10.21 32.83 57.30
CA THR A 69 -10.52 34.26 57.29
C THR A 69 -11.95 34.58 56.88
N TRP A 70 -12.85 33.59 56.82
CA TRP A 70 -14.23 33.77 56.36
C TRP A 70 -14.98 34.87 57.11
N GLU A 71 -14.88 34.90 58.45
CA GLU A 71 -15.59 35.89 59.27
C GLU A 71 -15.15 37.33 58.97
N ASN A 72 -13.89 37.53 58.59
CA ASN A 72 -13.31 38.85 58.33
C ASN A 72 -13.38 39.25 56.84
N GLU A 73 -13.26 38.30 55.91
CA GLU A 73 -13.20 38.54 54.46
C GLU A 73 -14.16 37.65 53.64
N PRO A 74 -15.48 37.62 53.92
CA PRO A 74 -16.40 36.68 53.30
C PRO A 74 -16.50 36.85 51.78
N LYS A 75 -16.41 38.09 51.27
CA LYS A 75 -16.43 38.37 49.82
C LYS A 75 -15.22 37.80 49.08
N ALA A 76 -14.03 37.86 49.68
CA ALA A 76 -12.81 37.35 49.06
C ALA A 76 -12.82 35.81 49.04
N THR A 77 -13.32 35.19 50.11
CA THR A 77 -13.49 33.74 50.17
C THR A 77 -14.55 33.23 49.20
N LEU A 78 -15.71 33.88 49.12
CA LEU A 78 -16.74 33.55 48.13
C LEU A 78 -16.24 33.67 46.70
N LYS A 79 -15.49 34.74 46.38
CA LYS A 79 -14.87 34.90 45.06
C LYS A 79 -13.88 33.75 44.79
N HIS A 80 -13.02 33.43 45.74
CA HIS A 80 -12.05 32.32 45.59
C HIS A 80 -12.75 30.97 45.39
N ILE A 81 -13.83 30.69 46.12
CA ILE A 81 -14.63 29.47 45.94
C ILE A 81 -15.28 29.44 44.55
N ARG A 82 -15.89 30.55 44.12
CA ARG A 82 -16.49 30.69 42.78
C ARG A 82 -15.46 30.41 41.68
N ASP A 83 -14.30 31.05 41.76
CA ASP A 83 -13.22 30.89 40.77
C ASP A 83 -12.61 29.47 40.84
N ARG A 84 -12.52 28.86 42.03
CA ARG A 84 -11.92 27.53 42.22
C ARG A 84 -12.83 26.40 41.73
N LEU A 85 -14.13 26.55 41.90
CA LEU A 85 -15.15 25.59 41.50
C LEU A 85 -15.80 25.91 40.15
N SER A 86 -15.39 27.00 39.50
CA SER A 86 -15.97 27.50 38.24
C SER A 86 -17.50 27.69 38.31
N LEU A 87 -18.01 28.18 39.44
CA LEU A 87 -19.45 28.37 39.65
C LEU A 87 -19.95 29.57 38.82
N ARG A 88 -20.96 29.36 37.99
CA ARG A 88 -21.69 30.43 37.30
C ARG A 88 -23.04 30.65 38.00
N PHE A 89 -23.45 31.91 38.08
CA PHE A 89 -24.70 32.35 38.74
C PHE A 89 -25.54 33.21 37.78
N ASP A 90 -25.35 32.98 36.49
CA ASP A 90 -26.07 33.58 35.37
C ASP A 90 -27.40 32.88 35.07
N HIS A 91 -27.86 31.99 35.97
CA HIS A 91 -29.20 31.42 35.95
C HIS A 91 -30.24 32.55 35.97
N GLN A 92 -30.93 32.73 34.85
CA GLN A 92 -32.15 33.52 34.81
C GLN A 92 -33.25 32.77 35.55
N ARG A 93 -34.13 33.51 36.22
CA ARG A 93 -35.37 32.95 36.76
C ARG A 93 -36.20 32.43 35.58
N GLU A 94 -36.49 31.13 35.55
CA GLU A 94 -37.58 30.60 34.73
C GLU A 94 -38.88 31.28 35.17
N VAL A 95 -39.40 32.14 34.32
CA VAL A 95 -40.73 32.71 34.49
C VAL A 95 -41.67 31.79 33.74
N GLU A 96 -42.38 30.91 34.48
CA GLU A 96 -43.44 30.08 33.93
C GLU A 96 -44.39 30.93 33.07
N GLY A 97 -44.50 30.59 31.78
CA GLY A 97 -45.41 31.23 30.83
C GLY A 97 -44.81 32.32 29.91
N GLN A 98 -43.53 32.66 29.99
CA GLN A 98 -42.92 33.60 29.04
C GLN A 98 -42.45 32.88 27.77
N GLU A 99 -43.23 32.95 26.69
CA GLU A 99 -42.89 32.34 25.39
C GLU A 99 -41.58 32.91 24.80
N THR A 100 -40.58 32.06 24.64
CA THR A 100 -39.41 32.34 23.80
C THR A 100 -39.81 32.36 22.32
N LYS A 101 -39.45 33.43 21.59
CA LYS A 101 -39.70 33.56 20.14
C LYS A 101 -38.68 32.79 19.29
N LEU A 102 -38.46 31.52 19.60
CA LEU A 102 -37.65 30.61 18.79
C LEU A 102 -38.55 29.76 17.90
N GLU A 103 -38.04 29.32 16.76
CA GLU A 103 -38.77 28.44 15.84
C GLU A 103 -38.59 26.97 16.27
N SER A 104 -39.57 26.12 15.99
CA SER A 104 -39.50 24.66 16.21
C SER A 104 -39.21 23.87 14.94
N LYS A 105 -38.92 24.56 13.83
CA LYS A 105 -38.65 23.97 12.52
C LYS A 105 -37.39 24.57 11.93
N LEU A 106 -36.46 23.70 11.52
CA LEU A 106 -35.24 24.08 10.82
C LEU A 106 -35.56 24.51 9.39
N LYS A 107 -35.00 25.64 8.96
CA LYS A 107 -35.08 26.06 7.55
C LYS A 107 -33.87 25.52 6.79
N ALA A 108 -34.10 24.78 5.70
CA ALA A 108 -33.03 24.17 4.89
C ALA A 108 -31.90 25.13 4.48
N LYS A 109 -32.20 26.42 4.24
CA LYS A 109 -31.18 27.44 3.92
C LYS A 109 -30.14 27.62 5.04
N GLN A 110 -30.52 27.42 6.30
CA GLN A 110 -29.64 27.59 7.46
C GLN A 110 -28.58 26.48 7.57
N ILE A 111 -28.78 25.34 6.93
CA ILE A 111 -27.80 24.23 6.86
C ILE A 111 -27.26 24.00 5.45
N SER A 112 -27.55 24.92 4.52
CA SER A 112 -26.99 24.86 3.16
C SER A 112 -25.49 25.08 3.16
N ARG A 113 -24.79 24.61 2.11
CA ARG A 113 -23.34 24.88 1.89
C ARG A 113 -22.98 26.36 2.09
N GLN A 114 -23.83 27.28 1.63
CA GLN A 114 -23.60 28.72 1.78
C GLN A 114 -23.64 29.21 3.23
N ALA A 115 -24.36 28.52 4.12
CA ALA A 115 -24.37 28.85 5.56
C ALA A 115 -23.04 28.53 6.24
N PHE A 116 -22.26 27.58 5.71
CA PHE A 116 -20.95 27.20 6.24
C PHE A 116 -19.79 27.98 5.58
N ASP A 117 -19.99 28.46 4.35
CA ASP A 117 -18.96 29.19 3.62
C ASP A 117 -18.76 30.61 4.17
N LYS A 118 -17.78 30.77 5.06
CA LYS A 118 -17.42 32.06 5.67
C LYS A 118 -16.54 32.95 4.78
N HIS A 119 -16.21 32.51 3.55
CA HIS A 119 -15.36 33.24 2.61
C HIS A 119 -14.05 33.77 3.22
N THR A 120 -13.36 32.94 4.01
CA THR A 120 -12.10 33.34 4.65
C THR A 120 -10.95 33.42 3.64
N SER A 121 -9.87 34.11 4.01
CA SER A 121 -8.66 34.22 3.17
C SER A 121 -7.79 32.95 3.17
N SER A 122 -8.23 31.89 3.85
CA SER A 122 -7.57 30.58 3.98
C SER A 122 -8.44 29.46 3.37
N LEU A 123 -7.87 28.25 3.26
CA LEU A 123 -8.62 27.02 2.94
C LEU A 123 -8.74 26.07 4.15
N ASP A 124 -8.29 26.48 5.34
CA ASP A 124 -8.29 25.64 6.54
C ASP A 124 -9.71 25.24 6.98
N ASP A 125 -10.71 26.01 6.57
CA ASP A 125 -12.12 25.76 6.87
C ASP A 125 -12.75 24.67 5.99
N TYR A 126 -12.07 24.20 4.94
CA TYR A 126 -12.59 23.24 3.97
C TYR A 126 -11.94 21.85 4.11
N VAL A 127 -12.78 20.83 3.95
CA VAL A 127 -12.36 19.42 3.79
C VAL A 127 -12.07 19.17 2.30
N ASP A 128 -11.25 18.16 1.98
CA ASP A 128 -10.81 17.89 0.61
C ASP A 128 -11.95 17.57 -0.37
N THR A 129 -13.08 17.07 0.14
CA THR A 129 -14.35 16.86 -0.60
C THR A 129 -14.88 18.15 -1.23
N ALA A 130 -14.61 19.31 -0.63
CA ALA A 130 -15.05 20.60 -1.16
C ALA A 130 -14.33 21.00 -2.46
N PHE A 131 -13.16 20.42 -2.74
CA PHE A 131 -12.31 20.85 -3.85
C PHE A 131 -12.93 20.57 -5.22
N ASP A 132 -13.81 19.56 -5.31
CA ASP A 132 -14.53 19.21 -6.53
C ASP A 132 -15.40 20.34 -7.08
N TRP A 133 -15.97 21.17 -6.20
CA TRP A 133 -16.74 22.33 -6.62
C TRP A 133 -15.94 23.63 -6.48
N LEU A 134 -15.01 23.71 -5.52
CA LEU A 134 -14.23 24.92 -5.27
C LEU A 134 -13.29 25.26 -6.44
N ILE A 135 -12.79 24.26 -7.16
CA ILE A 135 -11.89 24.46 -8.30
C ILE A 135 -12.53 25.20 -9.48
N ASP A 136 -13.85 25.14 -9.59
CA ASP A 136 -14.63 25.82 -10.64
C ASP A 136 -15.16 27.19 -10.18
N THR A 137 -14.81 27.63 -8.97
CA THR A 137 -15.16 28.96 -8.46
C THR A 137 -14.08 29.99 -8.77
N ASP A 138 -14.44 31.27 -8.75
CA ASP A 138 -13.48 32.36 -8.91
C ASP A 138 -12.67 32.54 -7.61
N LEU A 139 -11.46 31.98 -7.60
CA LEU A 139 -10.55 32.03 -6.47
C LEU A 139 -9.46 33.08 -6.68
N SER A 140 -9.22 33.90 -5.64
CA SER A 140 -8.03 34.76 -5.61
C SER A 140 -6.75 33.92 -5.77
N ALA A 141 -5.71 34.48 -6.39
CA ALA A 141 -4.45 33.77 -6.64
C ALA A 141 -3.84 33.10 -5.39
N LYS A 142 -3.96 33.73 -4.21
CA LYS A 142 -3.53 33.16 -2.93
C LYS A 142 -4.30 31.88 -2.58
N ARG A 143 -5.62 31.87 -2.76
CA ARG A 143 -6.48 30.71 -2.51
C ARG A 143 -6.24 29.61 -3.55
N SER A 144 -6.05 29.97 -4.82
CA SER A 144 -5.70 29.02 -5.88
C SER A 144 -4.41 28.26 -5.57
N ARG A 145 -3.34 28.94 -5.14
CA ARG A 145 -2.10 28.28 -4.72
C ARG A 145 -2.29 27.35 -3.52
N LEU A 146 -3.12 27.73 -2.55
CA LEU A 146 -3.45 26.87 -1.40
C LEU A 146 -4.26 25.64 -1.82
N LEU A 147 -5.15 25.78 -2.79
CA LEU A 147 -5.91 24.66 -3.36
C LEU A 147 -4.96 23.68 -4.03
N LEU A 148 -4.10 24.17 -4.95
CA LEU A 148 -3.10 23.35 -5.64
C LEU A 148 -2.18 22.59 -4.68
N LYS A 149 -1.85 23.16 -3.52
CA LYS A 149 -1.05 22.49 -2.48
C LYS A 149 -1.75 21.28 -1.85
N ARG A 150 -3.08 21.27 -1.80
CA ARG A 150 -3.87 20.22 -1.14
C ARG A 150 -4.44 19.19 -2.12
N LEU A 151 -4.58 19.52 -3.40
CA LEU A 151 -5.07 18.58 -4.42
C LEU A 151 -4.19 17.31 -4.46
N GLN A 152 -4.86 16.16 -4.38
CA GLN A 152 -4.21 14.84 -4.41
C GLN A 152 -4.37 14.12 -5.76
N ARG A 153 -5.17 14.67 -6.68
CA ARG A 153 -5.45 14.07 -7.99
C ARG A 153 -5.58 15.13 -9.08
N PRO A 154 -5.16 14.81 -10.32
CA PRO A 154 -5.15 15.75 -11.43
C PRO A 154 -6.44 15.73 -12.29
N ASP A 155 -7.53 15.11 -11.84
CA ASP A 155 -8.73 14.82 -12.66
C ASP A 155 -9.69 16.01 -12.87
N TYR A 156 -9.19 17.23 -12.70
CA TYR A 156 -9.98 18.47 -12.82
C TYR A 156 -9.74 19.16 -14.16
N ALA A 157 -10.83 19.52 -14.85
CA ALA A 157 -10.77 20.11 -16.18
C ALA A 157 -10.02 21.46 -16.21
N ASN A 158 -10.20 22.31 -15.20
CA ASN A 158 -9.59 23.64 -15.14
C ASN A 158 -8.17 23.66 -14.52
N LEU A 159 -7.60 22.50 -14.16
CA LEU A 159 -6.35 22.42 -13.39
C LEU A 159 -5.17 23.13 -14.07
N VAL A 160 -4.98 22.90 -15.38
CA VAL A 160 -3.86 23.48 -16.15
C VAL A 160 -3.91 25.01 -16.12
N ASN A 161 -5.11 25.60 -16.27
CA ASN A 161 -5.27 27.05 -16.25
C ASN A 161 -4.97 27.64 -14.86
N ILE A 162 -5.36 26.95 -13.78
CA ILE A 162 -5.09 27.38 -12.41
C ILE A 162 -3.58 27.33 -12.11
N ILE A 163 -2.88 26.30 -12.60
CA ILE A 163 -1.41 26.21 -12.49
C ILE A 163 -0.74 27.36 -13.26
N ILE A 164 -1.21 27.68 -14.48
CA ILE A 164 -0.68 28.80 -15.25
C ILE A 164 -0.90 30.13 -14.52
N ALA A 165 -2.10 30.35 -13.98
CA ALA A 165 -2.41 31.54 -13.20
C ALA A 165 -1.55 31.65 -11.93
N ASP A 166 -1.20 30.53 -11.29
CA ASP A 166 -0.26 30.49 -10.17
C ASP A 166 1.17 30.89 -10.57
N PHE A 167 1.65 30.45 -11.74
CA PHE A 167 2.94 30.89 -12.29
C PHE A 167 2.92 32.40 -12.63
N ASP A 168 1.84 32.90 -13.24
CA ASP A 168 1.69 34.32 -13.58
C ASP A 168 1.62 35.24 -12.35
N HIS A 169 1.09 34.73 -11.23
CA HIS A 169 0.96 35.52 -10.03
C HIS A 169 2.32 35.88 -9.40
N ARG A 170 3.31 34.98 -9.48
CA ARG A 170 4.60 35.13 -8.78
C ARG A 170 5.74 34.48 -9.58
N PRO A 171 6.71 35.27 -10.11
CA PRO A 171 7.81 34.77 -10.94
C PRO A 171 8.73 33.72 -10.27
N GLN A 172 8.71 33.62 -8.94
CA GLN A 172 9.48 32.64 -8.19
C GLN A 172 8.84 31.24 -8.13
N ASN A 173 7.56 31.12 -8.51
CA ASN A 173 6.86 29.84 -8.52
C ASN A 173 7.39 29.02 -9.71
N LYS A 174 7.83 27.79 -9.45
CA LYS A 174 8.40 26.90 -10.47
C LYS A 174 7.66 25.58 -10.56
N PHE A 175 7.84 24.87 -11.67
CA PHE A 175 7.33 23.51 -11.77
C PHE A 175 8.07 22.60 -10.77
N GLY A 176 7.32 21.70 -10.13
CA GLY A 176 7.82 20.85 -9.04
C GLY A 176 7.75 21.47 -7.63
N ASP A 177 7.38 22.75 -7.47
CA ASP A 177 7.17 23.34 -6.13
C ASP A 177 5.99 22.70 -5.36
N LEU A 178 5.04 22.11 -6.10
CA LEU A 178 3.80 21.54 -5.59
C LEU A 178 3.69 20.07 -6.02
N GLU A 179 3.23 19.21 -5.11
CA GLU A 179 3.05 17.77 -5.37
C GLU A 179 2.15 17.50 -6.59
N ILE A 180 1.10 18.31 -6.79
CA ILE A 180 0.18 18.18 -7.93
C ILE A 180 0.90 18.29 -9.29
N HIS A 181 2.03 19.01 -9.37
CA HIS A 181 2.83 19.11 -10.60
C HIS A 181 3.36 17.73 -11.04
N HIS A 182 3.79 16.89 -10.11
CA HIS A 182 4.30 15.55 -10.37
C HIS A 182 3.19 14.52 -10.63
N MET A 183 1.94 14.90 -10.41
CA MET A 183 0.75 14.06 -10.60
C MET A 183 0.03 14.32 -11.92
N LEU A 184 0.34 15.40 -12.64
CA LEU A 184 -0.31 15.76 -13.90
C LEU A 184 -0.34 14.62 -14.91
N LEU A 185 -1.46 14.53 -15.63
CA LEU A 185 -1.66 13.56 -16.71
C LEU A 185 -0.80 13.93 -17.91
N LYS A 186 -0.54 12.96 -18.81
CA LYS A 186 0.27 13.22 -20.01
C LYS A 186 -0.30 14.37 -20.85
N ASP A 187 -1.60 14.35 -21.12
CA ASP A 187 -2.26 15.36 -21.96
C ASP A 187 -2.24 16.76 -21.29
N GLN A 188 -2.27 16.81 -19.96
CA GLN A 188 -2.16 18.05 -19.20
C GLN A 188 -0.75 18.60 -19.23
N LEU A 189 0.28 17.74 -19.15
CA LEU A 189 1.67 18.15 -19.38
C LEU A 189 1.83 18.66 -20.81
N ASP A 190 1.32 17.95 -21.82
CA ASP A 190 1.35 18.40 -23.21
C ASP A 190 0.69 19.79 -23.39
N GLU A 191 -0.44 20.02 -22.73
CA GLU A 191 -1.13 21.32 -22.76
C GLU A 191 -0.31 22.41 -22.05
N LEU A 192 0.23 22.10 -20.86
CA LEU A 192 1.03 23.02 -20.08
C LEU A 192 2.31 23.43 -20.82
N GLY A 193 3.03 22.48 -21.42
CA GLY A 193 4.22 22.74 -22.22
C GLY A 193 3.92 23.52 -23.52
N ARG A 194 2.74 23.33 -24.12
CA ARG A 194 2.28 24.15 -25.26
C ARG A 194 2.00 25.60 -24.87
N LYS A 195 1.38 25.82 -23.70
CA LYS A 195 1.07 27.17 -23.19
C LYS A 195 2.29 27.88 -22.59
N ARG A 196 3.25 27.14 -22.05
CA ARG A 196 4.54 27.64 -21.51
C ARG A 196 5.73 26.80 -21.99
N PRO A 197 6.28 27.11 -23.18
CA PRO A 197 7.42 26.40 -23.74
C PRO A 197 8.69 26.44 -22.86
N GLU A 198 8.85 27.49 -22.05
CA GLU A 198 9.95 27.66 -21.08
C GLU A 198 10.08 26.50 -20.08
N LEU A 199 8.99 25.76 -19.80
CA LEU A 199 9.02 24.59 -18.92
C LEU A 199 9.86 23.43 -19.47
N LEU A 200 10.10 23.39 -20.79
CA LEU A 200 11.01 22.41 -21.39
C LEU A 200 12.47 22.63 -20.98
N GLU A 201 12.79 23.78 -20.39
CA GLU A 201 14.10 24.07 -19.79
C GLU A 201 14.20 23.61 -18.32
N GLU A 202 13.07 23.25 -17.69
CA GLU A 202 13.02 22.85 -16.28
C GLU A 202 13.12 21.33 -16.08
N ALA A 203 14.12 20.89 -15.31
CA ALA A 203 14.37 19.47 -15.08
C ALA A 203 13.20 18.72 -14.41
N ALA A 204 12.49 19.39 -13.49
CA ALA A 204 11.33 18.80 -12.81
C ALA A 204 10.20 18.45 -13.80
N TYR A 205 9.93 19.34 -14.77
CA TYR A 205 8.93 19.11 -15.81
C TYR A 205 9.35 17.97 -16.75
N VAL A 206 10.59 18.00 -17.21
CA VAL A 206 11.16 16.96 -18.10
C VAL A 206 11.09 15.58 -17.43
N HIS A 207 11.47 15.47 -16.16
CA HIS A 207 11.41 14.21 -15.42
C HIS A 207 9.96 13.73 -15.21
N ALA A 208 9.04 14.64 -14.88
CA ALA A 208 7.62 14.31 -14.77
C ALA A 208 7.07 13.77 -16.10
N TYR A 209 7.40 14.41 -17.23
CA TYR A 209 6.98 13.97 -18.56
C TYR A 209 7.53 12.58 -18.92
N ILE A 210 8.82 12.33 -18.69
CA ILE A 210 9.47 11.04 -19.01
C ILE A 210 8.82 9.88 -18.23
N SER A 211 8.43 10.10 -16.98
CA SER A 211 7.75 9.07 -16.19
C SER A 211 6.44 8.59 -16.86
N ARG A 212 5.76 9.45 -17.62
CA ARG A 212 4.54 9.13 -18.40
C ARG A 212 4.82 8.31 -19.66
N LEU A 213 6.07 8.29 -20.11
CA LEU A 213 6.47 7.53 -21.30
C LEU A 213 6.81 6.07 -20.99
N GLN A 214 6.87 5.68 -19.71
CA GLN A 214 7.20 4.31 -19.29
C GLN A 214 6.31 3.26 -19.97
N PRO A 215 6.78 2.00 -20.10
CA PRO A 215 5.96 0.90 -20.60
C PRO A 215 4.81 0.56 -19.63
N ASN A 216 3.81 -0.15 -20.16
CA ASN A 216 2.70 -0.68 -19.37
C ASN A 216 3.19 -1.85 -18.47
N PRO A 217 2.62 -2.05 -17.27
CA PRO A 217 2.96 -3.18 -16.38
C PRO A 217 2.88 -4.60 -16.99
N ASP A 218 2.04 -4.81 -18.03
CA ASP A 218 1.93 -6.08 -18.76
C ASP A 218 3.09 -6.31 -19.75
N VAL A 219 3.85 -5.25 -20.06
CA VAL A 219 4.93 -5.29 -21.05
C VAL A 219 6.25 -5.62 -20.36
N ASN A 220 6.88 -6.72 -20.79
CA ASN A 220 8.23 -7.04 -20.37
C ASN A 220 9.22 -6.04 -21.00
N PHE A 221 9.80 -5.17 -20.16
CA PHE A 221 10.80 -4.19 -20.59
C PHE A 221 12.12 -4.82 -21.06
N ASP A 222 12.45 -6.03 -20.58
CA ASP A 222 13.65 -6.76 -20.99
C ASP A 222 13.50 -7.36 -22.41
N ASP A 223 12.28 -7.41 -22.98
CA ASP A 223 12.07 -7.78 -24.37
C ASP A 223 12.71 -6.73 -25.29
N VAL A 224 13.66 -7.18 -26.11
CA VAL A 224 14.42 -6.40 -27.08
C VAL A 224 13.51 -5.49 -27.92
N SER A 225 12.38 -6.01 -28.41
CA SER A 225 11.44 -5.26 -29.26
C SER A 225 10.73 -4.16 -28.49
N GLN A 226 10.21 -4.48 -27.30
CA GLN A 226 9.50 -3.53 -26.44
C GLN A 226 10.42 -2.43 -25.91
N ARG A 227 11.66 -2.79 -25.55
CA ARG A 227 12.71 -1.83 -25.17
C ARG A 227 12.98 -0.83 -26.30
N GLY A 228 13.00 -1.28 -27.55
CA GLY A 228 13.14 -0.41 -28.73
C GLY A 228 12.01 0.61 -28.84
N ILE A 229 10.75 0.17 -28.74
CA ILE A 229 9.56 1.05 -28.79
C ILE A 229 9.62 2.12 -27.69
N TYR A 230 10.05 1.74 -26.49
CA TYR A 230 10.21 2.69 -25.39
C TYR A 230 11.34 3.69 -25.63
N LEU A 231 12.52 3.24 -26.05
CA LEU A 231 13.65 4.13 -26.36
C LEU A 231 13.32 5.11 -27.49
N ASP A 232 12.55 4.68 -28.50
CA ASP A 232 12.10 5.56 -29.57
C ASP A 232 11.12 6.63 -29.04
N ARG A 233 10.18 6.25 -28.14
CA ARG A 233 9.31 7.23 -27.44
C ARG A 233 10.11 8.24 -26.61
N LEU A 234 11.13 7.78 -25.88
CA LEU A 234 12.01 8.66 -25.12
C LEU A 234 12.76 9.63 -26.03
N TRP A 235 13.37 9.11 -27.10
CA TRP A 235 14.15 9.93 -28.04
C TRP A 235 13.29 10.99 -28.73
N ASN A 236 12.07 10.64 -29.14
CA ASN A 236 11.13 11.59 -29.74
C ASN A 236 10.80 12.77 -28.82
N PHE A 237 10.89 12.60 -27.50
CA PHE A 237 10.71 13.69 -26.55
C PHE A 237 12.02 14.43 -26.23
N VAL A 238 13.10 13.70 -25.93
CA VAL A 238 14.34 14.34 -25.43
C VAL A 238 15.17 15.02 -26.51
N SER A 239 14.98 14.66 -27.79
CA SER A 239 15.79 15.19 -28.90
C SER A 239 15.66 16.71 -29.05
N ASP A 240 14.47 17.26 -28.83
CA ASP A 240 14.16 18.68 -28.99
C ASP A 240 14.48 19.55 -27.74
N LEU A 241 14.93 18.96 -26.63
CA LEU A 241 15.22 19.70 -25.39
C LEU A 241 16.43 20.64 -25.52
N ALA A 242 16.56 21.61 -24.61
CA ALA A 242 17.72 22.51 -24.57
C ALA A 242 19.06 21.77 -24.29
N THR A 243 20.19 22.43 -24.54
CA THR A 243 21.54 21.87 -24.34
C THR A 243 21.85 21.50 -22.88
N ALA A 244 21.15 22.11 -21.92
CA ALA A 244 21.22 21.74 -20.50
C ALA A 244 20.88 20.25 -20.26
N PHE A 245 20.09 19.63 -21.14
CA PHE A 245 19.71 18.22 -21.05
C PHE A 245 20.61 17.27 -21.85
N ASN A 246 21.78 17.72 -22.32
CA ASN A 246 22.69 16.89 -23.11
C ASN A 246 23.10 15.59 -22.39
N SER A 247 23.22 15.59 -21.06
CA SER A 247 23.46 14.38 -20.26
C SER A 247 22.34 13.34 -20.43
N LEU A 248 21.09 13.78 -20.41
CA LEU A 248 19.92 12.92 -20.61
C LEU A 248 19.79 12.46 -22.08
N LYS A 249 20.03 13.35 -23.05
CA LYS A 249 20.07 12.98 -24.48
C LYS A 249 21.12 11.90 -24.74
N ALA A 250 22.31 12.07 -24.15
CA ALA A 250 23.40 11.10 -24.25
C ALA A 250 23.03 9.77 -23.60
N HIS A 251 22.37 9.79 -22.44
CA HIS A 251 21.86 8.59 -21.77
C HIS A 251 20.89 7.80 -22.66
N VAL A 252 19.88 8.46 -23.24
CA VAL A 252 18.89 7.80 -24.11
C VAL A 252 19.52 7.25 -25.38
N LEU A 253 20.35 8.04 -26.08
CA LEU A 253 21.03 7.59 -27.30
C LEU A 253 22.03 6.47 -27.04
N TYR A 254 22.73 6.48 -25.91
CA TYR A 254 23.62 5.40 -25.51
C TYR A 254 22.86 4.08 -25.46
N HIS A 255 21.73 4.04 -24.73
CA HIS A 255 20.92 2.83 -24.60
C HIS A 255 20.28 2.39 -25.92
N ARG A 256 19.97 3.33 -26.81
CA ARG A 256 19.48 3.01 -28.15
C ARG A 256 20.56 2.39 -29.03
N LEU A 257 21.75 2.97 -29.03
CA LEU A 257 22.91 2.42 -29.74
C LEU A 257 23.34 1.08 -29.15
N ASP A 258 23.25 0.89 -27.83
CA ASP A 258 23.54 -0.40 -27.21
C ASP A 258 22.53 -1.49 -27.65
N LEU A 259 21.25 -1.12 -27.78
CA LEU A 259 20.23 -2.00 -28.34
C LEU A 259 20.48 -2.32 -29.83
N ASP A 260 20.94 -1.35 -30.61
CA ASP A 260 21.30 -1.58 -32.02
C ASP A 260 22.51 -2.53 -32.11
N ARG A 261 23.52 -2.30 -31.26
CA ARG A 261 24.69 -3.16 -31.12
C ARG A 261 24.28 -4.59 -30.75
N SER A 262 23.33 -4.78 -29.84
CA SER A 262 22.84 -6.11 -29.48
C SER A 262 22.00 -6.78 -30.57
N ARG A 263 21.58 -6.03 -31.60
CA ARG A 263 20.85 -6.55 -32.78
C ARG A 263 21.75 -6.67 -34.02
N GLY A 264 23.01 -6.26 -33.93
CA GLY A 264 23.93 -6.20 -35.07
C GLY A 264 23.55 -5.12 -36.10
N VAL A 265 22.80 -4.10 -35.69
CA VAL A 265 22.35 -3.00 -36.56
C VAL A 265 23.35 -1.84 -36.51
N LEU A 266 23.90 -1.46 -37.67
CA LEU A 266 24.77 -0.29 -37.81
C LEU A 266 23.98 0.92 -38.31
N ASP A 267 23.59 1.81 -37.39
CA ASP A 267 22.98 3.10 -37.75
C ASP A 267 24.00 4.23 -37.65
N ARG A 268 24.67 4.51 -38.78
CA ARG A 268 25.68 5.58 -38.88
C ARG A 268 25.11 6.96 -38.50
N LYS A 269 23.85 7.25 -38.85
CA LYS A 269 23.23 8.55 -38.55
C LYS A 269 23.05 8.72 -37.04
N ARG A 270 22.54 7.68 -36.36
CA ARG A 270 22.37 7.69 -34.90
C ARG A 270 23.69 7.80 -34.15
N LEU A 271 24.74 7.10 -34.61
CA LEU A 271 26.07 7.24 -34.04
C LEU A 271 26.57 8.69 -34.16
N VAL A 272 26.48 9.29 -35.34
CA VAL A 272 26.90 10.68 -35.54
C VAL A 272 26.10 11.62 -34.64
N GLU A 273 24.78 11.40 -34.49
CA GLU A 273 23.94 12.19 -33.58
C GLU A 273 24.41 12.08 -32.13
N TYR A 274 24.78 10.87 -31.69
CA TYR A 274 25.40 10.69 -30.38
C TYR A 274 26.73 11.44 -30.28
N LEU A 275 27.61 11.34 -31.28
CA LEU A 275 28.92 12.01 -31.29
C LEU A 275 28.83 13.55 -31.30
N LYS A 276 27.73 14.12 -31.82
CA LYS A 276 27.45 15.56 -31.70
C LYS A 276 27.21 16.00 -30.27
N LEU A 277 26.83 15.12 -29.34
CA LEU A 277 26.74 15.48 -27.93
C LEU A 277 28.15 15.48 -27.30
N PRO A 278 28.69 16.64 -26.87
CA PRO A 278 30.02 16.70 -26.29
C PRO A 278 30.00 16.07 -24.90
N ARG A 279 30.77 14.99 -24.68
CA ARG A 279 30.78 14.22 -23.41
C ARG A 279 32.04 14.47 -22.60
N GLN A 280 31.95 14.34 -21.27
CA GLN A 280 33.13 14.38 -20.40
C GLN A 280 33.95 13.07 -20.46
N VAL A 281 34.57 12.82 -21.61
CA VAL A 281 35.43 11.65 -21.87
C VAL A 281 36.84 12.07 -22.27
N SER A 282 37.79 11.12 -22.22
CA SER A 282 39.21 11.35 -22.51
C SER A 282 39.52 11.43 -24.01
N TYR A 283 38.74 10.73 -24.83
CA TYR A 283 38.96 10.57 -26.27
C TYR A 283 38.16 11.57 -27.14
N LEU A 284 37.53 12.57 -26.51
CA LEU A 284 36.86 13.67 -27.21
C LEU A 284 37.90 14.67 -27.73
N ASN A 285 37.65 15.28 -28.90
CA ASN A 285 38.51 16.31 -29.45
C ASN A 285 38.66 17.49 -28.45
N SER A 286 39.90 17.88 -28.14
CA SER A 286 40.18 18.88 -27.10
C SER A 286 39.62 20.28 -27.42
N LYS A 287 39.60 20.69 -28.69
CA LYS A 287 38.99 21.96 -29.11
C LYS A 287 37.48 21.90 -28.96
N TYR A 288 36.86 20.80 -29.40
CA TYR A 288 35.43 20.55 -29.26
C TYR A 288 34.98 20.56 -27.79
N LYS A 289 35.75 19.88 -26.93
CA LYS A 289 35.53 19.84 -25.47
C LYS A 289 35.62 21.22 -24.82
N LYS A 290 36.63 22.03 -25.19
CA LYS A 290 36.80 23.39 -24.67
C LYS A 290 35.64 24.30 -25.08
N GLN A 291 35.21 24.21 -26.34
CA GLN A 291 34.06 24.97 -26.83
C GLN A 291 32.76 24.59 -26.11
N ALA A 292 32.49 23.29 -25.97
CA ALA A 292 31.31 22.80 -25.26
C ALA A 292 31.28 23.24 -23.78
N LYS A 293 32.44 23.21 -23.11
CA LYS A 293 32.58 23.68 -21.72
C LYS A 293 32.33 25.19 -21.60
N ALA A 294 32.74 25.99 -22.58
CA ALA A 294 32.48 27.42 -22.60
C ALA A 294 30.98 27.74 -22.82
N GLN A 295 30.23 26.83 -23.43
CA GLN A 295 28.80 26.94 -23.72
C GLN A 295 27.91 26.19 -22.71
N ASP A 296 28.49 25.68 -21.62
CA ASP A 296 27.81 24.85 -20.60
C ASP A 296 26.94 23.71 -21.19
N SER A 297 27.45 23.07 -22.25
CA SER A 297 26.72 22.05 -23.02
C SER A 297 27.30 20.64 -22.86
N LEU A 298 28.23 20.45 -21.92
CA LEU A 298 28.95 19.19 -21.73
C LEU A 298 28.06 18.14 -21.04
N ALA A 299 27.92 16.97 -21.65
CA ALA A 299 27.19 15.83 -21.12
C ALA A 299 28.02 15.00 -20.13
N HIS A 300 27.40 14.63 -19.01
CA HIS A 300 27.96 13.80 -17.95
C HIS A 300 27.27 12.43 -17.92
N LEU A 301 28.00 11.38 -18.33
CA LEU A 301 27.42 10.03 -18.46
C LEU A 301 27.01 9.43 -17.10
N GLY A 302 27.75 9.74 -16.02
CA GLY A 302 27.51 9.21 -14.68
C GLY A 302 26.29 9.77 -13.94
N ASN A 303 25.48 10.63 -14.57
CA ASN A 303 24.24 11.11 -13.99
C ASN A 303 23.22 9.97 -13.89
N ASP A 304 22.60 9.81 -12.72
CA ASP A 304 21.59 8.77 -12.50
C ASP A 304 20.21 9.23 -12.98
N PHE A 305 19.69 8.53 -13.99
CA PHE A 305 18.34 8.69 -14.52
C PHE A 305 17.50 7.42 -14.36
N GLN A 306 17.96 6.43 -13.59
CA GLN A 306 17.37 5.10 -13.53
C GLN A 306 15.93 5.12 -13.00
N THR A 307 15.66 5.94 -11.99
CA THR A 307 14.31 6.08 -11.41
C THR A 307 13.30 6.66 -12.41
N THR A 308 13.76 7.52 -13.31
CA THR A 308 12.91 8.25 -14.26
C THR A 308 12.75 7.47 -15.57
N THR A 309 13.85 6.91 -16.08
CA THR A 309 13.92 6.25 -17.39
C THR A 309 13.86 4.73 -17.34
N LEU A 310 13.97 4.09 -16.17
CA LEU A 310 14.14 2.63 -15.99
C LEU A 310 15.43 2.05 -16.58
N LEU A 311 16.33 2.90 -17.10
CA LEU A 311 17.58 2.50 -17.74
C LEU A 311 18.76 2.67 -16.77
N PRO A 312 19.73 1.75 -16.74
CA PRO A 312 20.86 1.86 -15.83
C PRO A 312 21.78 3.03 -16.19
N THR A 313 22.49 3.56 -15.18
CA THR A 313 23.46 4.65 -15.34
C THR A 313 24.59 4.28 -16.29
N VAL A 314 25.00 5.23 -17.14
CA VAL A 314 26.05 5.03 -18.14
C VAL A 314 27.38 5.53 -17.57
N HIS A 315 28.30 4.66 -17.18
CA HIS A 315 29.58 5.14 -16.65
C HIS A 315 30.64 5.37 -17.73
N ASN A 316 30.68 4.53 -18.76
CA ASN A 316 31.68 4.58 -19.81
C ASN A 316 31.06 4.15 -21.15
N ASP A 317 31.24 4.97 -22.18
CA ASP A 317 30.74 4.73 -23.54
C ASP A 317 31.83 4.31 -24.54
N GLU A 318 33.11 4.29 -24.14
CA GLU A 318 34.23 4.11 -25.07
C GLU A 318 34.14 2.78 -25.84
N GLN A 319 33.75 1.70 -25.18
CA GLN A 319 33.59 0.39 -25.84
C GLN A 319 32.47 0.40 -26.89
N LEU A 320 31.36 1.10 -26.62
CA LEU A 320 30.25 1.24 -27.55
C LEU A 320 30.69 2.03 -28.79
N VAL A 321 31.34 3.18 -28.59
CA VAL A 321 31.82 4.04 -29.68
C VAL A 321 32.88 3.32 -30.52
N ARG A 322 33.84 2.63 -29.87
CA ARG A 322 34.85 1.83 -30.56
C ARG A 322 34.23 0.73 -31.42
N HIS A 323 33.20 0.05 -30.94
CA HIS A 323 32.54 -1.02 -31.68
C HIS A 323 31.93 -0.50 -33.00
N PHE A 324 31.14 0.57 -32.94
CA PHE A 324 30.51 1.15 -34.13
C PHE A 324 31.52 1.74 -35.11
N LEU A 325 32.52 2.49 -34.62
CA LEU A 325 33.57 3.02 -35.48
C LEU A 325 34.41 1.92 -36.13
N ALA A 326 34.69 0.83 -35.40
CA ALA A 326 35.41 -0.30 -35.96
C ALA A 326 34.64 -0.92 -37.13
N GLN A 327 33.32 -1.11 -37.03
CA GLN A 327 32.52 -1.61 -38.16
C GLN A 327 32.58 -0.66 -39.37
N ILE A 328 32.50 0.65 -39.17
CA ILE A 328 32.57 1.64 -40.25
C ILE A 328 33.97 1.67 -40.90
N PHE A 329 35.03 1.62 -40.08
CA PHE A 329 36.41 1.72 -40.55
C PHE A 329 36.92 0.48 -41.28
N VAL A 330 36.23 -0.66 -41.22
CA VAL A 330 36.56 -1.80 -42.09
C VAL A 330 36.50 -1.37 -43.55
N GLU A 331 35.45 -0.64 -43.95
CA GLU A 331 35.21 -0.23 -45.34
C GLU A 331 35.70 1.20 -45.66
N ALA A 332 35.79 2.09 -44.67
CA ALA A 332 36.19 3.49 -44.91
C ALA A 332 37.66 3.66 -45.38
N ASP A 333 37.92 4.60 -46.27
CA ASP A 333 39.28 4.89 -46.78
C ASP A 333 40.14 5.70 -45.78
N ASP A 334 39.50 6.51 -44.94
CA ASP A 334 40.11 7.34 -43.91
C ASP A 334 39.23 7.45 -42.65
N HIS A 335 39.68 8.26 -41.67
CA HIS A 335 38.99 8.50 -40.40
C HIS A 335 38.51 9.95 -40.25
N ASP A 336 38.49 10.71 -41.34
CA ASP A 336 38.38 12.17 -41.32
C ASP A 336 36.98 12.64 -40.91
N ASP A 337 35.96 11.86 -41.28
CA ASP A 337 34.54 12.09 -40.98
C ASP A 337 34.24 12.31 -39.48
N PHE A 338 35.10 11.81 -38.58
CA PHE A 338 34.90 11.86 -37.14
C PHE A 338 35.85 12.81 -36.39
N LYS A 339 36.88 13.38 -37.07
CA LYS A 339 37.91 14.26 -36.46
C LYS A 339 37.33 15.51 -35.80
N LYS A 340 36.17 15.97 -36.28
CA LYS A 340 35.45 17.11 -35.70
C LYS A 340 35.08 16.85 -34.23
N TYR A 341 34.70 15.62 -33.89
CA TYR A 341 34.14 15.27 -32.59
C TYR A 341 35.15 14.55 -31.69
N LEU A 342 35.98 13.68 -32.26
CA LEU A 342 36.88 12.79 -31.53
C LEU A 342 38.35 13.17 -31.71
N ASP A 343 39.19 12.80 -30.74
CA ASP A 343 40.63 13.07 -30.79
C ASP A 343 41.29 12.36 -31.98
N ASP A 344 42.08 13.10 -32.77
CA ASP A 344 42.71 12.59 -34.00
C ASP A 344 43.73 11.49 -33.71
N THR A 345 44.47 11.57 -32.60
CA THR A 345 45.45 10.54 -32.23
C THR A 345 44.74 9.24 -31.85
N TRP A 346 43.67 9.35 -31.09
CA TRP A 346 42.82 8.22 -30.73
C TRP A 346 42.15 7.59 -31.96
N LEU A 347 41.63 8.41 -32.88
CA LEU A 347 41.03 7.94 -34.14
C LEU A 347 42.03 7.23 -35.04
N LYS A 348 43.22 7.81 -35.25
CA LYS A 348 44.30 7.17 -36.03
C LYS A 348 44.66 5.80 -35.47
N ARG A 349 44.81 5.70 -34.15
CA ARG A 349 45.09 4.44 -33.46
C ARG A 349 43.95 3.44 -33.66
N LEU A 350 42.70 3.86 -33.49
CA LEU A 350 41.54 2.98 -33.69
C LEU A 350 41.43 2.52 -35.16
N PHE A 351 41.56 3.43 -36.12
CA PHE A 351 41.51 3.13 -37.56
C PHE A 351 42.61 2.15 -37.96
N ALA A 352 43.86 2.42 -37.57
CA ALA A 352 44.98 1.51 -37.82
C ALA A 352 44.74 0.14 -37.16
N THR A 353 44.29 0.11 -35.90
CA THR A 353 43.94 -1.14 -35.21
C THR A 353 42.87 -1.92 -35.96
N THR A 354 41.79 -1.26 -36.38
CA THR A 354 40.69 -1.90 -37.12
C THR A 354 41.16 -2.47 -38.46
N LYS A 355 41.93 -1.71 -39.26
CA LYS A 355 42.44 -2.18 -40.56
C LYS A 355 43.40 -3.37 -40.40
N LEU A 356 44.27 -3.33 -39.37
CA LEU A 356 45.16 -4.43 -39.01
C LEU A 356 44.38 -5.69 -38.59
N LEU A 357 43.36 -5.53 -37.74
CA LEU A 357 42.52 -6.64 -37.29
C LEU A 357 41.67 -7.23 -38.43
N ALA A 358 41.14 -6.40 -39.33
CA ALA A 358 40.37 -6.85 -40.49
C ALA A 358 41.24 -7.45 -41.60
N GLY A 359 42.53 -7.09 -41.65
CA GLY A 359 43.43 -7.52 -42.72
C GLY A 359 43.21 -6.78 -44.05
N VAL A 360 42.78 -5.52 -44.00
CA VAL A 360 42.38 -4.73 -45.19
C VAL A 360 43.34 -3.56 -45.44
N GLY A 361 43.74 -3.36 -46.71
CA GLY A 361 44.63 -2.26 -47.13
C GLY A 361 46.12 -2.54 -46.92
N ASP A 362 46.94 -1.48 -46.92
CA ASP A 362 48.40 -1.56 -46.78
C ASP A 362 48.83 -1.68 -45.31
N MET A 363 49.29 -2.87 -44.93
CA MET A 363 49.73 -3.18 -43.57
C MET A 363 50.90 -2.31 -43.11
N GLU A 364 51.87 -2.02 -43.97
CA GLU A 364 53.05 -1.21 -43.60
C GLU A 364 52.63 0.22 -43.24
N LYS A 365 51.69 0.78 -44.01
CA LYS A 365 51.05 2.06 -43.72
C LYS A 365 50.36 2.06 -42.35
N TRP A 366 49.63 1.00 -42.01
CA TRP A 366 48.90 0.91 -40.74
C TRP A 366 49.82 0.71 -39.53
N TYR A 367 50.89 -0.09 -39.67
CA TYR A 367 51.94 -0.21 -38.64
C TYR A 367 52.62 1.13 -38.35
N LYS A 368 52.95 1.90 -39.39
CA LYS A 368 53.52 3.26 -39.25
C LYS A 368 52.52 4.20 -38.57
N LEU A 369 51.24 4.13 -38.93
CA LEU A 369 50.19 5.00 -38.38
C LEU A 369 49.93 4.76 -36.88
N LEU A 370 50.11 3.53 -36.40
CA LEU A 370 49.97 3.20 -34.97
C LEU A 370 51.11 3.81 -34.13
N ALA A 371 52.27 4.05 -34.75
CA ALA A 371 53.44 4.80 -34.23
C ALA A 371 54.02 4.35 -32.88
N ASP A 372 53.63 3.17 -32.40
CA ASP A 372 54.06 2.57 -31.12
C ASP A 372 54.38 1.09 -31.34
N ARG A 373 55.68 0.75 -31.31
CA ARG A 373 56.17 -0.62 -31.52
C ARG A 373 55.67 -1.58 -30.44
N THR A 374 55.53 -1.10 -29.21
CA THR A 374 55.05 -1.90 -28.09
C THR A 374 53.58 -2.21 -28.29
N ALA A 375 52.75 -1.23 -28.65
CA ALA A 375 51.33 -1.45 -28.92
C ALA A 375 51.08 -2.39 -30.11
N CYS A 376 51.88 -2.32 -31.17
CA CYS A 376 51.85 -3.28 -32.28
C CYS A 376 52.19 -4.70 -31.82
N GLN A 377 53.23 -4.87 -31.00
CA GLN A 377 53.64 -6.17 -30.47
C GLN A 377 52.56 -6.74 -29.54
N THR A 378 52.06 -5.93 -28.59
CA THR A 378 50.96 -6.31 -27.70
C THR A 378 49.72 -6.69 -28.49
N LEU A 379 49.35 -5.91 -29.53
CA LEU A 379 48.21 -6.24 -30.37
C LEU A 379 48.44 -7.57 -31.13
N LYS A 380 49.66 -7.85 -31.61
CA LYS A 380 49.99 -9.11 -32.29
C LYS A 380 49.85 -10.31 -31.34
N GLU A 381 50.42 -10.22 -30.13
CA GLU A 381 50.42 -11.26 -29.11
C GLU A 381 49.05 -11.48 -28.46
N ARG A 382 48.19 -10.44 -28.45
CA ARG A 382 46.86 -10.50 -27.84
C ARG A 382 46.02 -11.64 -28.43
N VAL A 383 45.53 -12.51 -27.55
CA VAL A 383 44.58 -13.58 -27.88
C VAL A 383 43.17 -13.08 -27.58
N ASP A 384 42.28 -13.12 -28.57
CA ASP A 384 40.87 -12.74 -28.40
C ASP A 384 39.99 -13.96 -28.57
N ILE A 385 39.12 -14.20 -27.59
CA ILE A 385 37.99 -15.11 -27.66
C ILE A 385 36.84 -14.33 -27.03
N GLU A 386 36.16 -13.47 -27.78
CA GLU A 386 35.20 -12.51 -27.22
C GLU A 386 33.79 -12.77 -27.72
N PHE A 387 32.82 -12.91 -26.82
CA PHE A 387 31.40 -12.96 -27.19
C PHE A 387 30.99 -11.65 -27.85
N LEU A 388 30.39 -11.75 -29.04
CA LEU A 388 29.83 -10.60 -29.70
C LEU A 388 28.56 -10.11 -28.96
N PRO A 389 28.26 -8.80 -28.97
CA PRO A 389 27.06 -8.26 -28.32
C PRO A 389 25.72 -8.80 -28.85
N VAL A 390 25.71 -9.43 -30.04
CA VAL A 390 24.52 -9.99 -30.67
C VAL A 390 23.98 -11.26 -30.00
N ASN A 391 24.76 -11.84 -29.07
CA ASN A 391 24.33 -13.02 -28.32
C ASN A 391 23.15 -12.68 -27.40
N LYS A 392 22.09 -13.49 -27.46
CA LYS A 392 20.82 -13.19 -26.79
C LYS A 392 20.92 -13.39 -25.27
N PRO A 393 20.36 -12.49 -24.45
CA PRO A 393 20.32 -12.68 -23.01
C PRO A 393 19.26 -13.71 -22.56
N TYR A 394 18.33 -14.12 -23.43
CA TYR A 394 17.24 -15.04 -23.09
C TYR A 394 16.95 -15.99 -24.26
N TYR A 395 16.68 -17.25 -23.93
CA TYR A 395 16.30 -18.31 -24.87
C TYR A 395 15.04 -19.02 -24.36
N ARG A 396 14.05 -19.21 -25.23
CA ARG A 396 12.89 -20.06 -24.89
C ARG A 396 13.30 -21.52 -24.80
N ALA A 397 12.51 -22.33 -24.08
CA ALA A 397 12.75 -23.77 -23.88
C ALA A 397 13.24 -24.53 -25.14
N GLU A 398 12.57 -24.34 -26.28
CA GLU A 398 12.85 -25.05 -27.54
C GLU A 398 13.63 -24.20 -28.56
N GLU A 399 14.03 -22.98 -28.21
CA GLU A 399 14.74 -22.09 -29.15
C GLU A 399 16.16 -22.60 -29.44
N PRO A 400 16.61 -22.64 -30.72
CA PRO A 400 17.96 -23.05 -31.04
C PRO A 400 18.99 -22.05 -30.49
N VAL A 401 20.13 -22.56 -30.03
CA VAL A 401 21.22 -21.75 -29.48
C VAL A 401 22.34 -21.60 -30.52
N SER A 402 22.68 -20.36 -30.84
CA SER A 402 23.84 -20.00 -31.65
C SER A 402 24.63 -18.92 -30.93
N LEU A 403 25.95 -19.10 -30.82
CA LEU A 403 26.84 -18.16 -30.15
C LEU A 403 27.86 -17.59 -31.13
N SER A 404 27.90 -16.26 -31.26
CA SER A 404 28.85 -15.58 -32.14
C SER A 404 30.02 -15.01 -31.33
N LEU A 405 31.26 -15.33 -31.77
CA LEU A 405 32.49 -14.88 -31.12
C LEU A 405 33.46 -14.25 -32.12
N ALA A 406 34.22 -13.27 -31.63
CA ALA A 406 35.42 -12.75 -32.28
C ALA A 406 36.66 -13.52 -31.81
N ILE A 407 37.45 -14.02 -32.75
CA ILE A 407 38.59 -14.90 -32.52
C ILE A 407 39.84 -14.28 -33.14
N LYS A 408 40.93 -14.18 -32.38
CA LYS A 408 42.22 -13.64 -32.83
C LYS A 408 43.38 -14.37 -32.17
N ASN A 409 44.41 -14.68 -32.95
CA ASN A 409 45.63 -15.33 -32.45
C ASN A 409 45.35 -16.65 -31.72
N VAL A 410 44.42 -17.45 -32.26
CA VAL A 410 44.05 -18.79 -31.78
C VAL A 410 44.24 -19.76 -32.94
N GLU A 411 45.18 -20.70 -32.84
CA GLU A 411 45.38 -21.71 -33.89
C GLU A 411 44.37 -22.86 -33.76
N THR A 412 44.13 -23.29 -32.53
CA THR A 412 43.17 -24.35 -32.20
C THR A 412 42.25 -23.84 -31.10
N LEU A 413 40.95 -23.81 -31.39
CA LEU A 413 39.89 -23.47 -30.44
C LEU A 413 39.12 -24.75 -30.10
N MET A 414 39.11 -25.10 -28.82
CA MET A 414 38.34 -26.20 -28.29
C MET A 414 37.04 -25.65 -27.68
N VAL A 415 35.91 -26.21 -28.08
CA VAL A 415 34.58 -25.83 -27.57
C VAL A 415 34.03 -27.02 -26.81
N LYS A 416 33.74 -26.83 -25.53
CA LYS A 416 33.17 -27.85 -24.65
C LYS A 416 31.80 -27.42 -24.18
N VAL A 417 30.85 -28.34 -24.23
CA VAL A 417 29.49 -28.15 -23.73
C VAL A 417 29.29 -29.04 -22.51
N PHE A 418 28.88 -28.44 -21.41
CA PHE A 418 28.54 -29.12 -20.18
C PHE A 418 27.06 -28.92 -19.89
N GLU A 419 26.34 -30.02 -19.72
CA GLU A 419 24.96 -29.99 -19.22
C GLU A 419 25.01 -30.14 -17.70
N ILE A 420 24.52 -29.12 -16.99
CA ILE A 420 24.61 -29.10 -15.53
C ILE A 420 23.43 -29.86 -14.94
N ASN A 421 23.73 -30.84 -14.08
CA ASN A 421 22.71 -31.44 -13.23
C ASN A 421 22.25 -30.43 -12.18
N THR A 422 21.26 -29.62 -12.55
CA THR A 422 20.71 -28.54 -11.72
C THR A 422 20.13 -29.05 -10.40
N ARG A 423 19.58 -30.27 -10.38
CA ARG A 423 19.05 -30.90 -9.16
C ARG A 423 20.12 -31.08 -8.07
N ASN A 424 21.29 -31.57 -8.46
CA ASN A 424 22.41 -31.75 -7.52
C ASN A 424 23.06 -30.41 -7.19
N TYR A 425 23.39 -29.61 -8.21
CA TYR A 425 24.07 -28.34 -8.03
C TYR A 425 23.27 -27.38 -7.11
N TYR A 426 21.97 -27.20 -7.36
CA TYR A 426 21.12 -26.34 -6.52
C TYR A 426 20.88 -26.92 -5.13
N GLY A 427 20.89 -28.24 -4.99
CA GLY A 427 20.82 -28.91 -3.69
C GLY A 427 22.03 -28.60 -2.81
N ASP A 428 23.23 -28.70 -3.38
CA ASP A 428 24.48 -28.58 -2.65
C ASP A 428 24.91 -27.13 -2.45
N GLN A 429 24.78 -26.30 -3.49
CA GLN A 429 25.28 -24.91 -3.50
C GLN A 429 24.23 -23.88 -3.05
N GLN A 430 22.94 -24.24 -3.07
CA GLN A 430 21.80 -23.36 -2.76
C GLN A 430 21.80 -22.00 -3.49
N ARG A 431 22.42 -21.95 -4.67
CA ARG A 431 22.52 -20.78 -5.54
C ARG A 431 22.40 -21.21 -6.99
N GLU A 432 21.98 -20.29 -7.85
CA GLU A 432 21.91 -20.56 -9.28
C GLU A 432 23.31 -20.73 -9.90
N VAL A 433 23.39 -21.45 -11.02
CA VAL A 433 24.64 -21.60 -11.79
C VAL A 433 25.00 -20.26 -12.40
N ASP A 434 26.20 -19.77 -12.09
CA ASP A 434 26.79 -18.59 -12.70
C ASP A 434 28.05 -18.96 -13.50
N THR A 435 28.70 -17.97 -14.11
CA THR A 435 29.94 -18.19 -14.86
C THR A 435 31.08 -18.72 -13.99
N ALA A 436 30.95 -18.69 -12.66
CA ALA A 436 31.96 -19.12 -11.70
C ALA A 436 31.87 -20.58 -11.26
N ILE A 437 30.97 -21.36 -11.85
CA ILE A 437 30.93 -22.81 -11.67
C ILE A 437 32.29 -23.46 -11.93
N ASP A 438 32.72 -24.34 -11.03
CA ASP A 438 33.91 -25.17 -11.27
C ASP A 438 33.55 -26.33 -12.20
N LEU A 439 34.34 -26.50 -13.26
CA LEU A 439 34.14 -27.56 -14.26
C LEU A 439 35.18 -28.67 -14.11
N ASP A 440 36.11 -28.55 -13.16
CA ASP A 440 37.13 -29.56 -12.93
C ASP A 440 36.49 -30.87 -12.48
N GLY A 441 36.86 -31.96 -13.16
CA GLY A 441 36.26 -33.28 -12.95
C GLY A 441 34.90 -33.50 -13.62
N MET A 442 34.32 -32.50 -14.30
CA MET A 442 33.09 -32.70 -15.09
C MET A 442 33.42 -33.26 -16.49
N VAL A 443 32.54 -34.14 -16.99
CA VAL A 443 32.63 -34.68 -18.35
C VAL A 443 31.80 -33.80 -19.28
N ALA A 444 32.41 -33.31 -20.37
CA ALA A 444 31.70 -32.56 -21.40
C ALA A 444 30.74 -33.49 -22.15
N ALA A 445 29.50 -33.05 -22.35
CA ALA A 445 28.51 -33.75 -23.17
C ALA A 445 28.90 -33.74 -24.65
N GLU A 446 29.57 -32.66 -25.07
CA GLU A 446 30.06 -32.49 -26.43
C GLU A 446 31.39 -31.71 -26.43
N GLU A 447 32.37 -32.18 -27.20
CA GLU A 447 33.66 -31.52 -27.42
C GLU A 447 33.89 -31.38 -28.93
N ARG A 448 34.10 -30.15 -29.41
CA ARG A 448 34.44 -29.85 -30.80
C ARG A 448 35.74 -29.07 -30.86
N THR A 449 36.54 -29.32 -31.90
CA THR A 449 37.79 -28.61 -32.12
C THR A 449 37.75 -27.91 -33.48
N PHE A 450 38.12 -26.63 -33.49
CA PHE A 450 38.18 -25.80 -34.68
C PHE A 450 39.61 -25.31 -34.88
N THR A 451 40.12 -25.41 -36.11
CA THR A 451 41.44 -24.90 -36.47
C THR A 451 41.32 -23.62 -37.28
N TYR A 452 42.18 -22.64 -37.00
CA TYR A 452 42.21 -21.37 -37.71
C TYR A 452 43.60 -21.12 -38.27
N ASP A 453 43.70 -21.12 -39.60
CA ASP A 453 44.89 -20.68 -40.32
C ASP A 453 44.72 -19.22 -40.75
N LYS A 454 44.89 -18.32 -39.77
CA LYS A 454 44.83 -16.87 -39.96
C LYS A 454 46.04 -16.21 -39.30
N PRO A 455 46.60 -15.14 -39.88
CA PRO A 455 47.71 -14.42 -39.26
C PRO A 455 47.37 -13.98 -37.83
N PRO A 456 48.33 -13.95 -36.87
CA PRO A 456 48.08 -13.56 -35.48
C PRO A 456 47.40 -12.20 -35.29
N MET A 457 47.60 -11.28 -36.25
CA MET A 457 46.98 -9.96 -36.22
C MET A 457 45.51 -9.96 -36.66
N ARG A 458 45.07 -10.97 -37.42
CA ARG A 458 43.72 -11.00 -38.01
C ARG A 458 42.70 -11.50 -37.00
N ARG A 459 41.61 -10.74 -36.85
CA ARG A 459 40.42 -11.11 -36.08
C ARG A 459 39.35 -11.62 -37.02
N VAL A 460 38.75 -12.76 -36.70
CA VAL A 460 37.65 -13.37 -37.46
C VAL A 460 36.43 -13.54 -36.57
N GLU A 461 35.25 -13.35 -37.13
CA GLU A 461 33.99 -13.63 -36.46
C GLU A 461 33.49 -15.01 -36.89
N HIS A 462 33.03 -15.82 -35.94
CA HIS A 462 32.49 -17.14 -36.20
C HIS A 462 31.25 -17.36 -35.32
N SER A 463 30.17 -17.84 -35.94
CA SER A 463 28.96 -18.31 -35.23
C SER A 463 29.02 -19.82 -35.04
N PHE A 464 28.76 -20.26 -33.80
CA PHE A 464 28.76 -21.66 -33.41
C PHE A 464 27.33 -22.10 -33.10
N ASP A 465 26.83 -23.08 -33.84
CA ASP A 465 25.50 -23.64 -33.63
C ASP A 465 25.54 -24.86 -32.71
N PHE A 466 24.60 -24.90 -31.76
CA PHE A 466 24.47 -25.96 -30.76
C PHE A 466 23.11 -26.66 -30.86
N PRO A 467 22.88 -27.51 -31.88
CA PRO A 467 21.64 -28.29 -31.99
C PRO A 467 21.39 -29.23 -30.80
N SER A 468 22.44 -29.62 -30.08
CA SER A 468 22.38 -30.42 -28.84
C SER A 468 21.64 -29.70 -27.71
N LEU A 469 21.57 -28.37 -27.73
CA LEU A 469 20.85 -27.54 -26.75
C LEU A 469 19.37 -27.34 -27.13
N SER A 470 18.66 -28.41 -27.50
CA SER A 470 17.28 -28.36 -28.00
C SER A 470 16.19 -28.46 -26.93
N HIS A 471 16.55 -28.50 -25.64
CA HIS A 471 15.64 -28.79 -24.55
C HIS A 471 15.91 -27.89 -23.32
N THR A 472 15.01 -27.94 -22.34
CA THR A 472 15.10 -27.15 -21.10
C THR A 472 16.25 -27.60 -20.23
N GLY A 473 17.01 -26.66 -19.68
CA GLY A 473 18.17 -26.97 -18.84
C GLY A 473 19.10 -25.78 -18.64
N VAL A 474 20.20 -26.03 -17.93
CA VAL A 474 21.30 -25.08 -17.79
C VAL A 474 22.55 -25.69 -18.39
N PHE A 475 23.10 -25.00 -19.38
CA PHE A 475 24.24 -25.44 -20.15
C PHE A 475 25.40 -24.47 -19.98
N VAL A 476 26.60 -24.97 -19.82
CA VAL A 476 27.82 -24.17 -19.81
C VAL A 476 28.60 -24.47 -21.07
N VAL A 477 28.83 -23.45 -21.90
CA VAL A 477 29.63 -23.56 -23.11
C VAL A 477 30.94 -22.84 -22.88
N GLU A 478 32.04 -23.57 -22.97
CA GLU A 478 33.39 -23.05 -22.73
C GLU A 478 34.23 -23.11 -24.01
N PHE A 479 34.83 -21.97 -24.36
CA PHE A 479 35.68 -21.78 -25.55
C PHE A 479 37.12 -21.57 -25.08
N ILE A 480 38.02 -22.51 -25.39
CA ILE A 480 39.39 -22.54 -24.88
C ILE A 480 40.38 -22.52 -26.05
N GLY A 481 41.35 -21.61 -26.02
CA GLY A 481 42.39 -21.54 -27.05
C GLY A 481 43.54 -20.62 -26.65
N ASN A 482 44.77 -21.02 -26.99
CA ASN A 482 46.00 -20.25 -26.81
C ASN A 482 46.13 -19.53 -25.44
N GLY A 483 45.84 -20.24 -24.35
CA GLY A 483 45.97 -19.70 -22.98
C GLY A 483 44.77 -18.90 -22.48
N ARG A 484 43.68 -18.78 -23.25
CA ARG A 484 42.46 -18.07 -22.84
C ARG A 484 41.21 -18.94 -22.88
N SER A 485 40.25 -18.59 -22.02
CA SER A 485 38.93 -19.20 -21.93
C SER A 485 37.82 -18.15 -21.90
N SER A 486 36.72 -18.45 -22.60
CA SER A 486 35.47 -17.68 -22.57
C SER A 486 34.30 -18.61 -22.31
N ARG A 487 33.37 -18.15 -21.47
CA ARG A 487 32.29 -18.99 -20.96
C ARG A 487 30.92 -18.34 -21.13
N ALA A 488 29.99 -19.13 -21.64
CA ALA A 488 28.57 -18.81 -21.65
C ALA A 488 27.81 -19.76 -20.72
N VAL A 489 26.91 -19.22 -19.90
CA VAL A 489 25.91 -19.99 -19.16
C VAL A 489 24.57 -19.74 -19.83
N ILE A 490 24.05 -20.76 -20.50
CA ILE A 490 22.80 -20.72 -21.24
C ILE A 490 21.71 -21.34 -20.38
N ARG A 491 20.66 -20.57 -20.10
CA ARG A 491 19.48 -21.03 -19.34
C ARG A 491 18.29 -21.12 -20.27
N LYS A 492 17.66 -22.29 -20.33
CA LYS A 492 16.50 -22.56 -21.19
C LYS A 492 15.32 -23.10 -20.39
N GLY A 493 14.21 -22.37 -20.45
CA GLY A 493 13.00 -22.66 -19.70
C GLY A 493 13.14 -22.40 -18.19
N GLY A 494 12.03 -22.53 -17.49
CA GLY A 494 11.97 -22.42 -16.03
C GLY A 494 10.63 -22.91 -15.50
N LEU A 495 10.64 -23.38 -14.25
CA LEU A 495 9.43 -23.70 -13.50
C LEU A 495 9.14 -22.55 -12.54
N ARG A 496 7.86 -22.29 -12.31
CA ARG A 496 7.40 -21.29 -11.34
C ARG A 496 6.37 -21.90 -10.42
N CYS A 497 6.23 -21.36 -9.22
CA CYS A 497 5.19 -21.79 -8.29
C CYS A 497 4.18 -20.68 -7.98
N LEU A 498 2.92 -21.06 -7.90
CA LEU A 498 1.87 -20.25 -7.31
C LEU A 498 1.62 -20.72 -5.88
N GLU A 499 1.83 -19.86 -4.90
CA GLU A 499 1.63 -20.16 -3.48
C GLU A 499 0.26 -19.66 -3.00
N ARG A 500 -0.48 -20.52 -2.30
CA ARG A 500 -1.58 -20.09 -1.42
C ARG A 500 -1.46 -20.74 -0.05
N ILE A 501 -2.10 -20.13 0.95
CA ILE A 501 -2.24 -20.75 2.27
C ILE A 501 -3.46 -21.70 2.26
N GLY A 502 -3.27 -22.91 2.79
CA GLY A 502 -4.31 -23.89 3.07
C GLY A 502 -4.31 -24.28 4.56
N ALA A 503 -5.32 -25.05 4.98
CA ALA A 503 -5.49 -25.43 6.38
C ALA A 503 -4.32 -26.27 6.94
N ALA A 504 -3.63 -27.04 6.09
CA ALA A 504 -2.53 -27.92 6.49
C ALA A 504 -1.13 -27.37 6.15
N GLY A 505 -1.02 -26.13 5.65
CA GLY A 505 0.25 -25.52 5.26
C GLY A 505 0.19 -24.70 3.97
N HIS A 506 1.35 -24.49 3.37
CA HIS A 506 1.52 -23.83 2.08
C HIS A 506 1.13 -24.79 0.95
N VAL A 507 0.29 -24.33 0.03
CA VAL A 507 -0.15 -25.10 -1.14
C VAL A 507 0.41 -24.46 -2.39
N PHE A 508 1.20 -25.22 -3.13
CA PHE A 508 1.86 -24.80 -4.36
C PHE A 508 1.21 -25.42 -5.59
N VAL A 509 1.14 -24.66 -6.67
CA VAL A 509 0.87 -25.17 -8.03
C VAL A 509 2.05 -24.77 -8.91
N VAL A 510 2.69 -25.76 -9.52
CA VAL A 510 3.84 -25.54 -10.41
C VAL A 510 3.35 -25.26 -11.83
N LEU A 511 3.93 -24.26 -12.49
CA LEU A 511 3.67 -23.93 -13.90
C LEU A 511 4.97 -23.96 -14.70
N ASP A 512 4.86 -24.23 -16.00
CA ASP A 512 5.97 -24.09 -16.95
C ASP A 512 6.16 -22.64 -17.45
N GLU A 513 7.09 -22.43 -18.38
CA GLU A 513 7.38 -21.14 -19.02
C GLU A 513 6.19 -20.58 -19.84
N ALA A 514 5.26 -21.44 -20.28
CA ALA A 514 4.04 -21.05 -20.98
C ALA A 514 2.82 -20.89 -20.06
N ASN A 515 3.03 -20.85 -18.74
CA ASN A 515 2.00 -20.76 -17.70
C ASN A 515 1.05 -21.96 -17.63
N ARG A 516 1.44 -23.14 -18.14
CA ARG A 516 0.64 -24.36 -18.08
C ARG A 516 0.92 -25.12 -16.76
N PRO A 517 -0.12 -25.59 -16.04
CA PRO A 517 0.08 -26.35 -14.80
C PRO A 517 0.76 -27.71 -15.02
N MET A 518 1.78 -27.99 -14.21
CA MET A 518 2.55 -29.24 -14.24
C MET A 518 2.05 -30.16 -13.12
N LYS A 519 1.26 -31.19 -13.47
CA LYS A 519 0.60 -32.07 -12.48
C LYS A 519 1.56 -33.01 -11.76
N ASP A 520 2.68 -33.35 -12.39
CA ASP A 520 3.63 -34.36 -11.89
C ASP A 520 4.90 -33.70 -11.29
N ALA A 521 4.89 -32.39 -11.07
CA ALA A 521 6.02 -31.68 -10.47
C ALA A 521 6.14 -31.96 -8.96
N THR A 522 7.36 -31.96 -8.44
CA THR A 522 7.67 -32.11 -7.01
C THR A 522 8.37 -30.87 -6.48
N ILE A 523 8.35 -30.66 -5.16
CA ILE A 523 9.14 -29.63 -4.48
C ILE A 523 10.06 -30.30 -3.47
N ARG A 524 11.36 -30.01 -3.51
CA ARG A 524 12.33 -30.44 -2.49
C ARG A 524 12.72 -29.27 -1.59
N MET A 525 12.67 -29.47 -0.28
CA MET A 525 13.01 -28.47 0.72
C MET A 525 13.75 -29.17 1.88
N ALA A 526 14.90 -28.64 2.29
CA ALA A 526 15.71 -29.20 3.39
C ALA A 526 15.91 -30.73 3.31
N GLY A 527 16.23 -31.24 2.11
CA GLY A 527 16.44 -32.67 1.86
C GLY A 527 15.15 -33.52 1.72
N ARG A 528 13.98 -32.99 2.04
CA ARG A 528 12.70 -33.68 1.91
C ARG A 528 12.00 -33.35 0.60
N GLU A 529 11.50 -34.37 -0.09
CA GLU A 529 10.70 -34.22 -1.32
C GLU A 529 9.20 -34.28 -0.99
N TYR A 530 8.44 -33.36 -1.60
CA TYR A 530 7.00 -33.22 -1.47
C TYR A 530 6.35 -33.50 -2.83
N HIS A 531 5.43 -34.46 -2.84
CA HIS A 531 4.75 -34.93 -4.05
C HIS A 531 3.40 -34.24 -4.28
N PRO A 532 2.95 -34.13 -5.54
CA PRO A 532 1.67 -33.52 -5.86
C PRO A 532 0.50 -34.45 -5.49
N ARG A 533 -0.64 -33.85 -5.16
CA ARG A 533 -1.93 -34.52 -5.03
C ARG A 533 -2.52 -34.82 -6.41
N THR A 534 -3.67 -35.49 -6.45
CA THR A 534 -4.40 -35.83 -7.69
C THR A 534 -4.76 -34.60 -8.55
N ASP A 535 -4.94 -33.43 -7.93
CA ASP A 535 -5.18 -32.17 -8.62
C ASP A 535 -3.89 -31.44 -9.05
N GLY A 536 -2.71 -32.04 -8.84
CA GLY A 536 -1.40 -31.45 -9.14
C GLY A 536 -0.92 -30.39 -8.14
N SER A 537 -1.58 -30.23 -6.98
CA SER A 537 -1.13 -29.30 -5.93
C SER A 537 -0.19 -29.98 -4.93
N ILE A 538 0.81 -29.25 -4.45
CA ILE A 538 1.82 -29.76 -3.49
C ILE A 538 1.61 -29.04 -2.16
N THR A 539 1.55 -29.78 -1.04
CA THR A 539 1.36 -29.19 0.30
C THR A 539 2.64 -29.31 1.12
N ILE A 540 3.18 -28.18 1.58
CA ILE A 540 4.28 -28.11 2.55
C ILE A 540 3.69 -27.64 3.89
N PRO A 541 3.79 -28.44 4.98
CA PRO A 541 3.27 -28.07 6.31
C PRO A 541 3.85 -26.75 6.85
N PHE A 542 3.20 -26.12 7.83
CA PHE A 542 3.74 -24.94 8.51
C PHE A 542 5.04 -25.24 9.27
N SER A 543 5.85 -24.21 9.50
CA SER A 543 7.11 -24.29 10.24
C SER A 543 6.94 -23.86 11.69
N THR A 544 7.66 -24.50 12.61
CA THR A 544 7.88 -23.98 13.97
C THR A 544 8.99 -22.93 14.01
N ASN A 545 9.77 -22.77 12.93
CA ASN A 545 10.81 -21.75 12.76
C ASN A 545 10.56 -20.96 11.46
N PRO A 546 9.70 -19.92 11.48
CA PRO A 546 9.32 -19.19 10.28
C PRO A 546 10.48 -18.39 9.70
N GLY A 547 10.61 -18.37 8.37
CA GLY A 547 11.71 -17.67 7.70
C GLY A 547 11.72 -17.88 6.20
N ARG A 548 12.66 -17.20 5.51
CA ARG A 548 12.92 -17.44 4.08
C ARG A 548 13.54 -18.82 3.93
N GLN A 549 12.92 -19.68 3.12
CA GLN A 549 13.40 -21.03 2.84
C GLN A 549 13.65 -21.18 1.34
N THR A 550 14.73 -21.87 1.00
CA THR A 550 15.07 -22.25 -0.37
C THR A 550 14.35 -23.55 -0.73
N ILE A 551 13.72 -23.56 -1.89
CA ILE A 551 13.05 -24.74 -2.46
C ILE A 551 13.58 -25.05 -3.84
N LEU A 552 13.58 -26.33 -4.19
CA LEU A 552 13.85 -26.79 -5.54
C LEU A 552 12.53 -27.29 -6.13
N ILE A 553 12.10 -26.66 -7.21
CA ILE A 553 10.94 -27.08 -7.98
C ILE A 553 11.44 -28.02 -9.06
N CYS A 554 10.99 -29.27 -9.05
CA CYS A 554 11.48 -30.32 -9.93
C CYS A 554 10.35 -30.82 -10.83
N HIS A 555 10.63 -30.98 -12.12
CA HIS A 555 9.76 -31.72 -13.03
C HIS A 555 10.62 -32.45 -14.06
N ARG A 556 10.66 -33.79 -13.97
CA ARG A 556 11.61 -34.63 -14.72
C ARG A 556 13.06 -34.17 -14.45
N GLU A 557 13.86 -33.91 -15.49
CA GLU A 557 15.24 -33.43 -15.38
C GLU A 557 15.35 -31.91 -15.11
N GLN A 558 14.25 -31.16 -15.25
CA GLN A 558 14.25 -29.72 -15.05
C GLN A 558 14.12 -29.38 -13.56
N THR A 559 15.04 -28.56 -13.05
CA THR A 559 14.98 -28.01 -11.69
C THR A 559 15.10 -26.49 -11.70
N THR A 560 14.27 -25.81 -10.91
CA THR A 560 14.37 -24.37 -10.64
C THR A 560 14.57 -24.12 -9.16
N LEU A 561 15.53 -23.25 -8.81
CA LEU A 561 15.74 -22.75 -7.46
C LEU A 561 14.76 -21.60 -7.22
N ASP A 562 13.99 -21.67 -6.14
CA ASP A 562 13.07 -20.59 -5.75
C ASP A 562 13.11 -20.41 -4.22
N HIS A 563 12.48 -19.35 -3.73
CA HIS A 563 12.39 -19.08 -2.30
C HIS A 563 10.97 -18.68 -1.92
N PHE A 564 10.53 -19.13 -0.75
CA PHE A 564 9.29 -18.65 -0.15
C PHE A 564 9.50 -18.33 1.33
N PHE A 565 8.58 -17.55 1.89
CA PHE A 565 8.56 -17.31 3.33
C PHE A 565 7.74 -18.42 4.00
N HIS A 566 8.43 -19.38 4.59
CA HIS A 566 7.82 -20.50 5.32
C HIS A 566 7.22 -19.96 6.62
N ARG A 567 5.90 -19.99 6.70
CA ARG A 567 5.14 -19.37 7.81
C ARG A 567 4.89 -20.38 8.93
N SER A 568 4.67 -19.84 10.12
CA SER A 568 4.12 -20.58 11.25
C SER A 568 2.62 -20.76 11.12
N GLU A 569 2.05 -21.68 11.90
CA GLU A 569 0.62 -21.88 11.99
C GLU A 569 0.01 -20.89 12.99
N THR A 570 -0.41 -19.72 12.50
CA THR A 570 -0.95 -18.65 13.36
C THR A 570 -2.44 -18.46 13.12
N TYR A 571 -3.22 -18.80 14.14
CA TYR A 571 -4.66 -18.60 14.18
C TYR A 571 -5.00 -17.20 14.68
N THR A 572 -6.01 -16.60 14.08
CA THR A 572 -6.63 -15.35 14.55
C THR A 572 -8.13 -15.55 14.48
N PHE A 573 -8.83 -15.21 15.56
CA PHE A 573 -10.27 -15.28 15.64
C PHE A 573 -10.82 -13.86 15.77
N SER A 574 -11.90 -13.58 15.07
CA SER A 574 -12.62 -12.31 15.17
C SER A 574 -14.11 -12.62 15.14
N ALA A 575 -14.90 -11.91 15.92
CA ALA A 575 -16.36 -12.02 15.94
C ALA A 575 -16.97 -10.62 15.86
N GLY A 576 -17.66 -10.33 14.76
CA GLY A 576 -18.54 -9.16 14.73
C GLY A 576 -19.72 -9.42 15.66
N ILE A 577 -19.89 -8.64 16.71
CA ILE A 577 -20.95 -8.84 17.71
C ILE A 577 -21.82 -7.58 17.77
N TYR A 578 -23.14 -7.78 17.69
CA TYR A 578 -24.11 -6.70 17.66
C TYR A 578 -25.37 -7.05 18.44
N VAL A 579 -25.83 -6.11 19.27
CA VAL A 579 -27.18 -6.06 19.83
C VAL A 579 -27.74 -4.67 19.58
N ASP A 580 -29.03 -4.60 19.25
CA ASP A 580 -29.66 -3.31 18.99
C ASP A 580 -30.00 -2.57 20.28
N ARG A 581 -29.82 -1.24 20.31
CA ARG A 581 -30.04 -0.42 21.49
C ARG A 581 -31.49 -0.46 21.97
N GLU A 582 -32.46 -0.36 21.06
CA GLU A 582 -33.90 -0.38 21.38
C GLU A 582 -34.39 -1.79 21.76
N SER A 583 -33.55 -2.82 21.64
CA SER A 583 -33.86 -4.16 22.17
C SER A 583 -33.54 -4.29 23.65
N LEU A 584 -32.68 -3.41 24.19
CA LEU A 584 -32.22 -3.43 25.58
C LEU A 584 -33.18 -2.65 26.49
N VAL A 585 -34.46 -3.02 26.44
CA VAL A 585 -35.55 -2.53 27.31
C VAL A 585 -35.71 -3.52 28.46
N LYS A 586 -35.79 -3.04 29.70
CA LYS A 586 -35.94 -3.91 30.89
C LYS A 586 -37.08 -4.92 30.71
N GLY A 587 -36.89 -6.15 31.19
CA GLY A 587 -37.94 -7.16 31.15
C GLY A 587 -38.33 -7.68 29.75
N HIS A 588 -37.73 -7.15 28.68
CA HIS A 588 -37.92 -7.66 27.32
C HIS A 588 -36.88 -8.69 26.94
N LYS A 589 -37.13 -9.39 25.84
CA LYS A 589 -36.17 -10.28 25.22
C LYS A 589 -35.39 -9.55 24.14
N ALA A 590 -34.07 -9.64 24.18
CA ALA A 590 -33.17 -9.10 23.19
C ALA A 590 -32.43 -10.20 22.45
N LYS A 591 -32.01 -9.91 21.22
CA LYS A 591 -31.29 -10.84 20.35
C LYS A 591 -29.91 -10.30 20.01
N VAL A 592 -28.87 -11.06 20.34
CA VAL A 592 -27.50 -10.77 19.92
C VAL A 592 -27.20 -11.50 18.61
N LEU A 593 -26.56 -10.80 17.67
CA LEU A 593 -26.03 -11.32 16.41
C LEU A 593 -24.52 -11.46 16.52
N VAL A 594 -23.99 -12.60 16.09
CA VAL A 594 -22.57 -12.93 16.13
C VAL A 594 -22.13 -13.41 14.75
N LYS A 595 -21.15 -12.73 14.16
CA LYS A 595 -20.49 -13.10 12.91
C LYS A 595 -19.05 -13.56 13.18
N PRO A 596 -18.84 -14.85 13.49
CA PRO A 596 -17.51 -15.38 13.78
C PRO A 596 -16.69 -15.58 12.50
N MET A 597 -15.38 -15.36 12.57
CA MET A 597 -14.44 -15.75 11.54
C MET A 597 -13.11 -16.22 12.13
N LEU A 598 -12.74 -17.45 11.78
CA LEU A 598 -11.42 -18.00 12.04
C LEU A 598 -10.53 -17.80 10.83
N LYS A 599 -9.34 -17.24 11.04
CA LYS A 599 -8.32 -17.04 10.02
C LYS A 599 -7.04 -17.77 10.39
N LEU A 600 -6.38 -18.36 9.40
CA LEU A 600 -5.06 -18.94 9.49
C LEU A 600 -4.11 -18.16 8.58
N GLN A 601 -3.09 -17.52 9.15
CA GLN A 601 -2.20 -16.61 8.40
C GLN A 601 -2.98 -15.58 7.56
N GLY A 602 -4.04 -15.03 8.15
CA GLY A 602 -4.95 -14.06 7.53
C GLY A 602 -5.96 -14.63 6.52
N THR A 603 -5.91 -15.93 6.21
CA THR A 603 -6.84 -16.58 5.27
C THR A 603 -8.00 -17.22 6.05
N PRO A 604 -9.27 -16.94 5.69
CA PRO A 604 -10.42 -17.58 6.34
C PRO A 604 -10.38 -19.11 6.23
N ILE A 605 -10.64 -19.80 7.33
CA ILE A 605 -10.75 -21.26 7.44
C ILE A 605 -12.06 -21.66 8.12
N SER A 606 -12.37 -22.96 8.13
CA SER A 606 -13.63 -23.48 8.69
C SER A 606 -13.73 -23.24 10.19
N LEU A 607 -14.88 -22.75 10.65
CA LEU A 607 -15.22 -22.60 12.06
C LEU A 607 -15.42 -23.94 12.77
N THR A 608 -15.60 -25.04 12.03
CA THR A 608 -15.66 -26.40 12.59
C THR A 608 -14.38 -26.84 13.30
N LEU A 609 -13.29 -26.08 13.13
CA LEU A 609 -12.02 -26.28 13.85
C LEU A 609 -12.04 -25.68 15.26
N VAL A 610 -13.05 -24.86 15.59
CA VAL A 610 -13.22 -24.28 16.92
C VAL A 610 -13.93 -25.30 17.81
N GLU A 611 -13.19 -25.81 18.79
CA GLU A 611 -13.67 -26.71 19.83
C GLU A 611 -14.21 -25.92 21.03
N GLN A 612 -15.22 -26.48 21.70
CA GLN A 612 -15.84 -25.92 22.91
C GLN A 612 -16.23 -24.43 22.76
N PRO A 613 -17.02 -24.06 21.73
CA PRO A 613 -17.47 -22.69 21.57
C PRO A 613 -18.43 -22.31 22.71
N VAL A 614 -18.19 -21.15 23.33
CA VAL A 614 -18.97 -20.61 24.45
C VAL A 614 -19.32 -19.16 24.16
N LEU A 615 -20.58 -18.79 24.40
CA LEU A 615 -21.00 -17.39 24.47
C LEU A 615 -21.16 -17.01 25.95
N MET A 616 -20.37 -16.04 26.40
CA MET A 616 -20.45 -15.47 27.73
C MET A 616 -21.16 -14.12 27.65
N ILE A 617 -22.20 -13.96 28.46
CA ILE A 617 -22.97 -12.73 28.58
C ILE A 617 -22.74 -12.20 29.99
N GLU A 618 -22.14 -11.02 30.11
CA GLU A 618 -21.96 -10.35 31.40
C GLU A 618 -22.78 -9.07 31.40
N SER A 619 -23.53 -8.84 32.47
CA SER A 619 -24.31 -7.63 32.66
C SER A 619 -23.96 -7.00 33.99
N GLU A 620 -24.03 -5.68 34.05
CA GLU A 620 -23.83 -4.90 35.27
C GLU A 620 -24.98 -3.92 35.41
N ASP A 621 -25.54 -3.85 36.62
CA ASP A 621 -26.59 -2.91 36.96
C ASP A 621 -26.04 -1.52 37.32
N GLN A 622 -26.93 -0.54 37.48
CA GLN A 622 -26.59 0.83 37.88
C GLN A 622 -25.90 0.96 39.26
N HIS A 623 -25.85 -0.11 40.06
CA HIS A 623 -25.19 -0.14 41.38
C HIS A 623 -23.84 -0.86 41.35
N GLY A 624 -23.38 -1.28 40.16
CA GLY A 624 -22.12 -2.00 39.98
C GLY A 624 -22.20 -3.49 40.31
N VAL A 625 -23.41 -4.06 40.40
CA VAL A 625 -23.59 -5.50 40.62
C VAL A 625 -23.53 -6.22 39.28
N SER A 626 -22.51 -7.06 39.10
CA SER A 626 -22.34 -7.86 37.90
C SER A 626 -23.04 -9.22 38.01
N SER A 627 -23.62 -9.68 36.91
CA SER A 627 -24.10 -11.05 36.74
C SER A 627 -23.58 -11.62 35.41
N SER A 628 -23.24 -12.90 35.39
CA SER A 628 -22.74 -13.57 34.21
C SER A 628 -23.57 -14.81 33.88
N ARG A 629 -23.72 -15.06 32.57
CA ARG A 629 -24.37 -16.24 32.04
C ARG A 629 -23.46 -16.88 30.99
N GLU A 630 -23.20 -18.16 31.18
CA GLU A 630 -22.46 -18.97 30.23
C GLU A 630 -23.42 -19.79 29.38
N VAL A 631 -23.28 -19.69 28.05
CA VAL A 631 -24.00 -20.50 27.07
C VAL A 631 -23.00 -21.48 26.48
N LEU A 632 -22.99 -22.70 27.02
CA LEU A 632 -22.18 -23.80 26.54
C LEU A 632 -22.65 -24.28 25.17
N ASP A 633 -21.73 -24.84 24.38
CA ASP A 633 -21.97 -25.40 23.04
C ASP A 633 -22.65 -24.41 22.07
N PHE A 634 -22.24 -23.13 22.14
CA PHE A 634 -22.77 -22.08 21.29
C PHE A 634 -22.46 -22.37 19.81
N GLN A 635 -23.50 -22.52 18.99
CA GLN A 635 -23.34 -22.95 17.60
C GLN A 635 -22.76 -21.82 16.74
N LEU A 636 -21.49 -21.97 16.34
CA LEU A 636 -20.83 -21.05 15.40
C LEU A 636 -21.21 -21.40 13.96
N GLU A 637 -21.96 -20.50 13.33
CA GLU A 637 -22.53 -20.71 12.01
C GLU A 637 -21.59 -20.21 10.90
N GLN A 638 -21.30 -21.06 9.91
CA GLN A 638 -20.34 -20.74 8.84
C GLN A 638 -20.96 -19.90 7.70
N ARG A 639 -22.28 -19.99 7.51
CA ARG A 639 -23.00 -19.46 6.33
C ARG A 639 -24.13 -18.50 6.70
N ARG A 640 -24.17 -18.07 7.95
CA ARG A 640 -25.14 -17.13 8.53
C ARG A 640 -24.58 -16.62 9.85
N GLU A 641 -25.15 -15.54 10.36
CA GLU A 641 -24.81 -15.05 11.70
C GLU A 641 -25.43 -15.98 12.75
N SER A 642 -24.65 -16.33 13.77
CA SER A 642 -25.14 -17.02 14.96
C SER A 642 -25.98 -16.05 15.79
N THR A 643 -27.06 -16.55 16.40
CA THR A 643 -27.99 -15.72 17.18
C THR A 643 -28.27 -16.33 18.53
N PHE A 644 -28.41 -15.51 19.56
CA PHE A 644 -28.87 -15.94 20.89
C PHE A 644 -29.88 -14.94 21.44
N GLU A 645 -30.96 -15.45 22.05
CA GLU A 645 -31.99 -14.64 22.69
C GLU A 645 -31.79 -14.69 24.20
N PHE A 646 -31.79 -13.53 24.84
CA PHE A 646 -31.61 -13.40 26.28
C PHE A 646 -32.62 -12.41 26.86
N GLN A 647 -32.86 -12.54 28.15
CA GLN A 647 -33.73 -11.66 28.91
C GLN A 647 -32.93 -10.44 29.38
N VAL A 648 -33.40 -9.24 29.09
CA VAL A 648 -32.75 -7.99 29.51
C VAL A 648 -32.94 -7.82 31.04
N PRO A 649 -31.86 -7.74 31.82
CA PRO A 649 -31.95 -7.53 33.27
C PRO A 649 -32.58 -6.18 33.63
N GLU A 650 -33.19 -6.13 34.81
CA GLU A 650 -33.61 -4.86 35.41
C GLU A 650 -32.41 -3.95 35.67
N ARG A 651 -32.60 -2.63 35.54
CA ARG A 651 -31.58 -1.60 35.86
C ARG A 651 -30.24 -1.81 35.16
N LEU A 652 -30.27 -2.37 33.95
CA LEU A 652 -29.08 -2.61 33.15
C LEU A 652 -28.33 -1.30 32.90
N ALA A 653 -27.05 -1.24 33.23
CA ALA A 653 -26.16 -0.13 32.88
C ALA A 653 -25.13 -0.53 31.82
N ARG A 654 -24.75 -1.81 31.80
CA ARG A 654 -23.73 -2.32 30.87
C ARG A 654 -23.96 -3.79 30.56
N ILE A 655 -23.71 -4.18 29.31
CA ILE A 655 -23.74 -5.57 28.86
C ILE A 655 -22.56 -5.86 27.94
N SER A 656 -21.87 -6.97 28.18
CA SER A 656 -20.78 -7.47 27.34
C SER A 656 -21.10 -8.88 26.83
N PHE A 657 -20.64 -9.15 25.62
CA PHE A 657 -20.73 -10.45 24.97
C PHE A 657 -19.34 -10.89 24.57
N SER A 658 -18.93 -12.09 25.01
CA SER A 658 -17.65 -12.67 24.64
C SER A 658 -17.86 -14.05 24.02
N VAL A 659 -17.28 -14.25 22.83
CA VAL A 659 -17.30 -15.54 22.13
C VAL A 659 -15.95 -16.18 22.31
N LYS A 660 -15.92 -17.32 23.00
CA LYS A 660 -14.71 -18.06 23.36
C LYS A 660 -14.70 -19.42 22.67
N GLY A 661 -13.52 -19.96 22.44
CA GLY A 661 -13.33 -21.31 21.92
C GLY A 661 -11.88 -21.73 21.95
N LYS A 662 -11.58 -22.92 21.43
CA LYS A 662 -10.22 -23.46 21.37
C LYS A 662 -9.94 -24.01 19.97
N VAL A 663 -8.70 -23.95 19.52
CA VAL A 663 -8.26 -24.62 18.29
C VAL A 663 -6.94 -25.35 18.56
N LYS A 664 -6.82 -26.57 18.05
CA LYS A 664 -5.57 -27.33 18.16
C LYS A 664 -4.59 -26.92 17.07
N CYS A 665 -3.43 -26.42 17.47
CA CYS A 665 -2.31 -26.15 16.56
C CYS A 665 -1.71 -27.48 16.10
N LEU A 666 -1.73 -27.76 14.79
CA LEU A 666 -1.25 -29.04 14.26
C LEU A 666 0.28 -29.13 14.27
N SER A 667 0.98 -28.02 14.10
CA SER A 667 2.44 -27.93 14.03
C SER A 667 3.13 -28.03 15.39
N THR A 668 2.52 -27.52 16.47
CA THR A 668 3.07 -27.61 17.84
C THR A 668 2.35 -28.64 18.71
N GLY A 669 1.12 -29.04 18.35
CA GLY A 669 0.26 -29.89 19.16
C GLY A 669 -0.44 -29.15 20.32
N GLU A 670 -0.16 -27.86 20.50
CA GLU A 670 -0.70 -27.04 21.58
C GLU A 670 -2.14 -26.59 21.29
N THR A 671 -2.92 -26.37 22.36
CA THR A 671 -4.26 -25.81 22.28
C THR A 671 -4.19 -24.30 22.39
N ILE A 672 -4.68 -23.61 21.36
CA ILE A 672 -4.77 -22.14 21.33
C ILE A 672 -6.17 -21.73 21.75
N HIS A 673 -6.26 -20.83 22.74
CA HIS A 673 -7.51 -20.22 23.15
C HIS A 673 -7.86 -19.05 22.24
N LEU A 674 -9.11 -19.04 21.77
CA LEU A 674 -9.67 -18.02 20.91
C LEU A 674 -10.70 -17.24 21.73
N SER A 675 -10.70 -15.92 21.61
CA SER A 675 -11.70 -15.06 22.24
C SER A 675 -11.85 -13.78 21.44
N ASP A 676 -13.07 -13.28 21.36
CA ASP A 676 -13.37 -11.90 20.95
C ASP A 676 -14.58 -11.40 21.73
N SER A 677 -14.76 -10.09 21.84
CA SER A 677 -15.83 -9.51 22.67
C SER A 677 -16.29 -8.13 22.21
N ALA A 678 -17.54 -7.81 22.51
CA ALA A 678 -18.10 -6.47 22.39
C ALA A 678 -18.81 -6.08 23.68
N GLU A 679 -18.75 -4.79 24.02
CA GLU A 679 -19.38 -4.20 25.21
C GLU A 679 -20.29 -3.05 24.78
N PHE A 680 -21.43 -2.91 25.46
CA PHE A 680 -22.44 -1.90 25.22
C PHE A 680 -22.86 -1.29 26.57
N SER A 681 -22.74 0.02 26.72
CA SER A 681 -23.29 0.73 27.89
C SER A 681 -24.62 1.37 27.54
N VAL A 682 -25.55 1.40 28.49
CA VAL A 682 -26.93 1.89 28.31
C VAL A 682 -27.43 2.59 29.58
N ASN A 683 -28.51 3.36 29.46
CA ASN A 683 -29.24 3.94 30.59
C ASN A 683 -28.37 4.86 31.49
N GLY A 684 -27.37 5.54 30.92
CA GLY A 684 -26.46 6.42 31.66
C GLY A 684 -27.15 7.55 32.42
N ILE A 685 -28.31 8.01 31.94
CA ILE A 685 -29.13 9.05 32.59
C ILE A 685 -29.54 8.69 34.02
N ASP A 686 -29.64 7.40 34.37
CA ASP A 686 -30.04 6.95 35.71
C ASP A 686 -28.96 7.12 36.77
N GLN A 687 -27.73 7.41 36.34
CA GLN A 687 -26.62 7.75 37.22
C GLN A 687 -26.48 9.26 37.45
N THR A 688 -27.42 10.06 36.93
CA THR A 688 -27.36 11.53 36.95
C THR A 688 -28.61 12.15 37.58
N ASP A 689 -28.57 13.46 37.80
CA ASP A 689 -29.71 14.26 38.24
C ASP A 689 -30.64 14.70 37.09
N LYS A 690 -30.35 14.28 35.85
CA LYS A 690 -31.11 14.64 34.65
C LYS A 690 -32.43 13.88 34.58
N VAL A 691 -33.46 14.53 34.05
CA VAL A 691 -34.85 14.04 34.02
C VAL A 691 -35.47 13.99 32.61
N HIS A 692 -34.68 14.34 31.59
CA HIS A 692 -35.03 14.27 30.17
C HIS A 692 -33.80 14.00 29.33
N ASP A 693 -34.01 13.55 28.10
CA ASP A 693 -32.97 13.29 27.13
C ASP A 693 -33.41 13.60 25.69
N LEU A 694 -32.43 13.71 24.80
CA LEU A 694 -32.60 13.99 23.39
C LEU A 694 -32.59 12.69 22.57
N HIS A 695 -33.57 12.54 21.70
CA HIS A 695 -33.71 11.41 20.80
C HIS A 695 -33.87 11.88 19.36
N LEU A 696 -33.17 11.24 18.42
CA LEU A 696 -33.30 11.54 16.99
C LEU A 696 -34.12 10.46 16.30
N ASN A 697 -35.20 10.85 15.64
CA ASN A 697 -36.07 9.98 14.85
C ASN A 697 -35.89 10.29 13.34
N ARG A 698 -36.03 9.27 12.49
CA ARG A 698 -35.92 9.37 11.03
C ARG A 698 -37.16 8.79 10.37
N THR A 699 -37.95 9.64 9.74
CA THR A 699 -39.23 9.27 9.09
C THR A 699 -39.21 9.62 7.60
N GLN A 700 -40.28 9.29 6.88
CA GLN A 700 -40.45 9.71 5.49
C GLN A 700 -40.51 11.25 5.32
N ALA A 701 -40.93 11.99 6.35
CA ALA A 701 -40.97 13.45 6.35
C ALA A 701 -39.60 14.11 6.62
N GLY A 702 -38.61 13.32 7.05
CA GLY A 702 -37.26 13.79 7.38
C GLY A 702 -36.87 13.44 8.82
N PHE A 703 -35.87 14.15 9.35
CA PHE A 703 -35.43 13.98 10.72
C PHE A 703 -36.25 14.84 11.69
N VAL A 704 -36.50 14.28 12.87
CA VAL A 704 -37.17 14.96 13.99
C VAL A 704 -36.35 14.72 15.26
N LEU A 705 -36.04 15.79 15.97
CA LEU A 705 -35.40 15.70 17.29
C LEU A 705 -36.49 15.80 18.37
N GLU A 706 -36.53 14.82 19.27
CA GLU A 706 -37.51 14.72 20.34
C GLU A 706 -36.82 14.92 21.69
N LEU A 707 -37.37 15.80 22.55
CA LEU A 707 -36.95 15.94 23.94
C LEU A 707 -37.98 15.27 24.84
N LEU A 708 -37.61 14.13 25.44
CA LEU A 708 -38.51 13.29 26.21
C LEU A 708 -38.02 13.16 27.65
N GLY A 709 -38.95 13.08 28.61
CA GLY A 709 -38.66 12.71 29.98
C GLY A 709 -38.36 11.21 30.14
N LYS A 710 -37.98 10.80 31.35
CA LYS A 710 -37.69 9.37 31.64
C LYS A 710 -38.89 8.43 31.44
N SER A 711 -40.12 8.95 31.43
CA SER A 711 -41.33 8.17 31.12
C SER A 711 -41.81 8.37 29.67
N GLY A 712 -40.99 8.94 28.79
CA GLY A 712 -41.37 9.27 27.42
C GLY A 712 -42.27 10.51 27.31
N GLU A 713 -42.50 11.26 28.40
CA GLU A 713 -43.36 12.44 28.35
C GLU A 713 -42.68 13.61 27.62
N PRO A 714 -43.38 14.33 26.72
CA PRO A 714 -42.77 15.40 25.94
C PRO A 714 -42.37 16.59 26.81
N ARG A 715 -41.25 17.23 26.46
CA ARG A 715 -40.76 18.46 27.12
C ARG A 715 -40.91 19.66 26.18
N PRO A 716 -42.03 20.40 26.24
CA PRO A 716 -42.31 21.48 25.31
C PRO A 716 -41.60 22.78 25.67
N GLN A 717 -41.40 23.64 24.66
CA GLN A 717 -40.86 25.00 24.79
C GLN A 717 -39.43 25.10 25.35
N ILE A 718 -38.64 24.02 25.28
CA ILE A 718 -37.25 24.00 25.73
C ILE A 718 -36.34 24.44 24.57
N PRO A 719 -35.49 25.47 24.75
CA PRO A 719 -34.52 25.87 23.74
C PRO A 719 -33.37 24.86 23.66
N ILE A 720 -33.09 24.36 22.46
CA ILE A 720 -32.01 23.41 22.17
C ILE A 720 -30.98 24.06 21.26
N ASN A 721 -29.71 23.98 21.64
CA ASN A 721 -28.60 24.36 20.79
C ASN A 721 -28.21 23.19 19.88
N LEU A 722 -28.25 23.40 18.57
CA LEU A 722 -27.96 22.42 17.55
C LEU A 722 -26.63 22.77 16.87
N GLU A 723 -25.74 21.80 16.77
CA GLU A 723 -24.46 21.88 16.08
C GLU A 723 -24.48 20.97 14.84
N PHE A 724 -24.33 21.56 13.65
CA PHE A 724 -24.31 20.83 12.39
C PHE A 724 -22.90 20.76 11.83
N ARG A 725 -22.47 19.58 11.39
CA ARG A 725 -21.23 19.40 10.62
C ARG A 725 -21.52 18.96 9.19
N HIS A 726 -21.09 19.76 8.23
CA HIS A 726 -21.25 19.48 6.81
C HIS A 726 -20.04 18.70 6.25
N ALA A 727 -20.28 17.83 5.26
CA ALA A 727 -19.24 17.03 4.60
C ALA A 727 -18.07 17.81 3.98
N ASP A 728 -18.24 19.09 3.66
CA ASP A 728 -17.28 19.91 2.90
C ASP A 728 -16.49 20.87 3.81
N PHE A 729 -16.84 20.97 5.09
CA PHE A 729 -16.30 22.00 5.99
C PHE A 729 -15.78 21.40 7.30
N VAL A 730 -14.70 22.01 7.81
CA VAL A 730 -14.12 21.69 9.12
C VAL A 730 -14.94 22.33 10.24
N ASN A 731 -15.42 23.55 10.01
CA ASN A 731 -16.22 24.30 10.97
C ASN A 731 -17.64 23.76 11.04
N THR A 732 -18.23 23.88 12.22
CA THR A 732 -19.63 23.59 12.47
C THR A 732 -20.48 24.86 12.37
N ASN A 733 -21.78 24.67 12.16
CA ASN A 733 -22.78 25.73 12.20
C ASN A 733 -23.71 25.50 13.38
N ASN A 734 -23.92 26.54 14.20
CA ASN A 734 -24.70 26.45 15.44
C ASN A 734 -26.00 27.24 15.30
N LEU A 735 -27.12 26.62 15.67
CA LEU A 735 -28.46 27.19 15.64
C LEU A 735 -29.19 26.89 16.93
N THR A 736 -30.07 27.78 17.39
CA THR A 736 -30.94 27.51 18.54
C THR A 736 -32.38 27.46 18.09
N LEU A 737 -33.03 26.31 18.29
CA LEU A 737 -34.45 26.09 18.05
C LEU A 737 -35.13 25.75 19.38
N LYS A 738 -36.46 25.70 19.41
CA LYS A 738 -37.20 25.26 20.61
C LYS A 738 -38.09 24.07 20.30
N THR A 739 -38.29 23.21 21.28
CA THR A 739 -39.27 22.13 21.17
C THR A 739 -40.70 22.68 21.08
N ASP A 740 -41.54 22.08 20.25
CA ASP A 740 -42.95 22.43 20.11
C ASP A 740 -43.79 21.87 21.27
N THR A 741 -45.12 21.87 21.15
CA THR A 741 -46.02 21.32 22.20
C THR A 741 -45.89 19.82 22.41
N ASN A 742 -45.35 19.09 21.42
CA ASN A 742 -45.12 17.65 21.46
C ASN A 742 -43.66 17.33 21.84
N GLY A 743 -42.84 18.32 22.20
CA GLY A 743 -41.44 18.11 22.51
C GLY A 743 -40.54 17.98 21.27
N TYR A 744 -41.04 18.33 20.08
CA TYR A 744 -40.35 18.08 18.81
C TYR A 744 -39.65 19.31 18.24
N ILE A 745 -38.57 19.06 17.51
CA ILE A 745 -37.93 20.01 16.59
C ILE A 745 -37.88 19.33 15.21
N GLU A 746 -38.59 19.89 14.24
CA GLU A 746 -38.59 19.40 12.86
C GLU A 746 -37.27 19.80 12.17
N LEU A 747 -36.38 18.84 11.89
CA LEU A 747 -35.11 19.09 11.20
C LEU A 747 -35.24 18.93 9.68
N GLY A 748 -36.17 18.09 9.21
CA GLY A 748 -36.39 17.84 7.78
C GLY A 748 -35.26 17.02 7.15
N ASP A 749 -35.06 17.16 5.84
CA ASP A 749 -33.92 16.55 5.16
C ASP A 749 -32.63 17.29 5.50
N MET A 750 -31.62 16.54 5.96
CA MET A 750 -30.33 17.07 6.37
C MET A 750 -29.25 16.95 5.27
N GLY A 751 -29.55 16.41 4.09
CA GLY A 751 -28.69 16.49 2.91
C GLY A 751 -27.23 16.08 3.15
N ASP A 752 -26.29 17.01 2.92
CA ASP A 752 -24.83 16.79 3.06
C ASP A 752 -24.29 17.00 4.49
N ILE A 753 -25.16 17.09 5.50
CA ILE A 753 -24.77 17.08 6.91
C ILE A 753 -24.34 15.66 7.31
N GLN A 754 -23.15 15.54 7.88
CA GLN A 754 -22.59 14.26 8.34
C GLN A 754 -22.86 14.00 9.83
N GLN A 755 -22.92 15.05 10.64
CA GLN A 755 -23.10 14.94 12.09
C GLN A 755 -24.04 16.02 12.61
N LEU A 756 -24.87 15.63 13.59
CA LEU A 756 -25.73 16.51 14.37
C LEU A 756 -25.34 16.39 15.84
N GLY A 757 -25.02 17.51 16.49
CA GLY A 757 -24.97 17.63 17.94
C GLY A 757 -26.17 18.41 18.45
N ALA A 758 -26.68 18.07 19.63
CA ALA A 758 -27.75 18.81 20.28
C ALA A 758 -27.45 18.93 21.79
N THR A 759 -27.69 20.12 22.35
CA THR A 759 -27.43 20.42 23.75
C THR A 759 -28.61 21.16 24.39
N THR A 760 -29.10 20.66 25.51
CA THR A 760 -30.14 21.31 26.32
C THR A 760 -29.53 22.39 27.23
N PRO A 761 -30.33 23.32 27.79
CA PRO A 761 -29.83 24.38 28.68
C PRO A 761 -29.26 23.84 29.99
N ASP A 762 -29.78 22.70 30.46
CA ASP A 762 -29.32 22.01 31.66
C ASP A 762 -28.11 21.10 31.40
N GLY A 763 -27.58 21.07 30.17
CA GLY A 763 -26.32 20.43 29.83
C GLY A 763 -26.41 18.96 29.46
N VAL A 764 -27.58 18.46 29.07
CA VAL A 764 -27.71 17.17 28.37
C VAL A 764 -27.23 17.38 26.93
N GLU A 765 -26.30 16.53 26.47
CA GLU A 765 -25.70 16.64 25.15
C GLU A 765 -25.72 15.28 24.46
N GLU A 766 -26.18 15.27 23.21
CA GLU A 766 -26.21 14.09 22.36
C GLU A 766 -25.63 14.39 20.98
N ARG A 767 -25.05 13.36 20.35
CA ARG A 767 -24.41 13.48 19.03
C ARG A 767 -24.73 12.26 18.17
N TRP A 768 -25.18 12.52 16.95
CA TRP A 768 -25.47 11.50 15.96
C TRP A 768 -24.58 11.65 14.73
N ASP A 769 -23.94 10.54 14.35
CA ASP A 769 -23.40 10.35 13.02
C ASP A 769 -24.57 9.98 12.10
N LEU A 770 -24.85 10.86 11.13
CA LEU A 770 -25.96 10.64 10.21
C LEU A 770 -25.54 9.56 9.21
N ALA A 771 -25.99 8.34 9.50
CA ALA A 771 -25.63 7.16 8.75
C ALA A 771 -26.10 7.25 7.29
N HIS A 772 -25.24 6.76 6.41
CA HIS A 772 -25.47 6.67 4.97
C HIS A 772 -25.49 5.20 4.54
N ASP A 773 -26.21 4.92 3.46
CA ASP A 773 -26.08 3.66 2.72
C ASP A 773 -24.59 3.35 2.49
N SER A 774 -24.17 2.13 2.81
CA SER A 774 -22.76 1.74 2.74
C SER A 774 -22.60 0.34 2.19
N CYS A 775 -21.43 0.06 1.63
CA CYS A 775 -21.05 -1.29 1.24
C CYS A 775 -19.59 -1.55 1.52
N GLN A 776 -19.28 -2.83 1.68
CA GLN A 776 -17.91 -3.28 1.72
C GLN A 776 -17.34 -3.32 0.28
N CYS A 777 -16.40 -2.43 -0.03
CA CYS A 777 -15.65 -2.44 -1.27
C CYS A 777 -14.30 -3.16 -1.09
N PRO A 778 -13.80 -3.90 -2.10
CA PRO A 778 -12.44 -4.39 -2.10
C PRO A 778 -11.44 -3.24 -2.30
N ASN A 779 -10.26 -3.33 -1.69
CA ASN A 779 -9.18 -2.35 -1.94
C ASN A 779 -8.48 -2.61 -3.28
N THR A 780 -8.59 -3.82 -3.82
CA THR A 780 -7.94 -4.23 -5.07
C THR A 780 -8.85 -5.16 -5.87
N ILE A 781 -9.02 -4.86 -7.15
CA ILE A 781 -9.74 -5.68 -8.12
C ILE A 781 -8.77 -6.09 -9.22
N GLN A 782 -8.86 -7.35 -9.64
CA GLN A 782 -8.04 -7.89 -10.72
C GLN A 782 -8.96 -8.58 -11.74
N ALA A 783 -8.87 -8.17 -13.01
CA ALA A 783 -9.76 -8.60 -14.07
C ALA A 783 -9.03 -8.81 -15.41
N PRO A 784 -9.53 -9.67 -16.30
CA PRO A 784 -9.05 -9.74 -17.68
C PRO A 784 -9.59 -8.56 -18.51
N THR A 785 -8.91 -8.22 -19.60
CA THR A 785 -9.39 -7.20 -20.57
C THR A 785 -10.77 -7.57 -21.11
N GLY A 786 -11.66 -6.57 -21.21
CA GLY A 786 -13.02 -6.73 -21.74
C GLY A 786 -14.07 -7.24 -20.74
N GLU A 787 -13.68 -7.67 -19.53
CA GLU A 787 -14.63 -8.00 -18.46
C GLU A 787 -15.18 -6.72 -17.80
N VAL A 788 -16.50 -6.66 -17.62
CA VAL A 788 -17.15 -5.57 -16.89
C VAL A 788 -16.90 -5.75 -15.40
N ILE A 789 -16.23 -4.76 -14.79
CA ILE A 789 -16.02 -4.73 -13.35
C ILE A 789 -17.17 -3.96 -12.73
N ALA A 790 -17.93 -4.59 -11.83
CA ALA A 790 -19.02 -3.95 -11.11
C ALA A 790 -18.65 -3.72 -9.65
N LEU A 791 -19.08 -2.58 -9.12
CA LEU A 791 -19.04 -2.19 -7.71
C LEU A 791 -20.44 -1.76 -7.26
N PRO A 792 -20.89 -2.07 -6.03
CA PRO A 792 -22.16 -1.53 -5.54
C PRO A 792 -22.13 0.01 -5.54
N TYR A 793 -23.21 0.62 -6.01
CA TYR A 793 -23.39 2.07 -5.99
C TYR A 793 -24.53 2.43 -5.05
N MET A 794 -24.23 3.27 -4.06
CA MET A 794 -25.18 3.72 -3.03
C MET A 794 -25.78 5.10 -3.27
N GLY A 795 -25.32 5.81 -4.29
CA GLY A 795 -25.90 7.10 -4.65
C GLY A 795 -27.16 6.97 -5.51
N SER A 796 -27.72 8.12 -5.86
CA SER A 796 -28.95 8.24 -6.65
C SER A 796 -28.72 8.71 -8.10
N ALA A 797 -27.48 9.01 -8.49
CA ALA A 797 -27.18 9.52 -9.83
C ALA A 797 -27.43 8.45 -10.89
N LYS A 798 -28.02 8.87 -12.02
CA LYS A 798 -28.27 7.98 -13.18
C LYS A 798 -27.04 7.79 -14.07
N LYS A 799 -26.03 8.65 -13.91
CA LYS A 799 -24.77 8.64 -14.66
C LYS A 799 -23.62 9.01 -13.71
N PRO A 800 -22.39 8.51 -13.93
CA PRO A 800 -21.25 8.90 -13.11
C PRO A 800 -21.04 10.42 -13.15
N LEU A 801 -20.75 11.00 -11.99
CA LEU A 801 -20.43 12.42 -11.83
C LEU A 801 -18.98 12.59 -11.39
N ARG A 802 -18.31 13.63 -11.91
CA ARG A 802 -16.92 13.99 -11.56
C ARG A 802 -16.74 14.31 -10.07
N SER A 803 -17.80 14.80 -9.43
CA SER A 803 -17.87 15.05 -7.98
C SER A 803 -18.05 13.77 -7.14
N GLU A 804 -18.30 12.62 -7.76
CA GLU A 804 -18.45 11.35 -7.05
C GLU A 804 -17.30 10.38 -7.34
N PHE A 805 -16.72 10.42 -8.54
CA PHE A 805 -15.75 9.43 -8.99
C PHE A 805 -14.57 10.05 -9.74
N SER A 806 -13.40 9.42 -9.55
CA SER A 806 -12.21 9.62 -10.38
C SER A 806 -11.66 8.26 -10.78
N LEU A 807 -11.44 8.02 -12.06
CA LEU A 807 -10.75 6.81 -12.56
C LEU A 807 -9.52 7.23 -13.36
N LEU A 808 -8.33 6.98 -12.82
CA LEU A 808 -7.07 7.36 -13.44
C LEU A 808 -6.21 6.12 -13.71
N GLU A 809 -5.61 6.04 -14.89
CA GLU A 809 -4.55 5.08 -15.18
C GLU A 809 -3.29 5.47 -14.42
N THR A 810 -2.61 4.48 -13.87
CA THR A 810 -1.37 4.63 -13.13
C THR A 810 -0.20 4.05 -13.92
N ARG A 811 0.93 4.75 -13.89
CA ARG A 811 2.16 4.35 -14.57
C ARG A 811 3.37 4.95 -13.87
N GLY A 812 4.42 4.15 -13.66
CA GLY A 812 5.65 4.64 -13.02
C GLY A 812 5.46 5.23 -11.62
N GLY A 813 4.40 4.82 -10.90
CA GLY A 813 4.06 5.32 -9.58
C GLY A 813 3.27 6.64 -9.55
N SER A 814 2.71 7.09 -10.67
CA SER A 814 1.90 8.31 -10.76
C SER A 814 0.83 8.17 -11.87
N PHE A 815 0.07 9.23 -12.19
CA PHE A 815 -1.11 9.13 -13.08
C PHE A 815 -0.78 9.41 -14.55
N LEU A 816 -1.22 8.53 -15.46
CA LEU A 816 -0.98 8.68 -16.90
C LEU A 816 -2.12 9.41 -17.62
N ALA A 817 -3.34 8.89 -17.48
CA ALA A 817 -4.49 9.26 -18.27
C ALA A 817 -5.77 9.17 -17.44
N ASP A 818 -6.77 9.96 -17.82
CA ASP A 818 -8.10 9.95 -17.25
C ASP A 818 -9.01 9.00 -18.03
N HIS A 819 -9.61 8.05 -17.32
CA HIS A 819 -10.50 7.03 -17.87
C HIS A 819 -11.92 7.16 -17.31
N PHE A 820 -12.33 8.33 -16.82
CA PHE A 820 -13.69 8.57 -16.32
C PHE A 820 -14.78 8.15 -17.32
N SER A 821 -14.52 8.25 -18.63
CA SER A 821 -15.44 7.80 -19.68
C SER A 821 -15.69 6.29 -19.72
N ALA A 822 -14.91 5.48 -18.99
CA ALA A 822 -15.13 4.04 -18.81
C ALA A 822 -16.17 3.71 -17.73
N LEU A 823 -16.61 4.70 -16.94
CA LEU A 823 -17.58 4.51 -15.87
C LEU A 823 -19.02 4.54 -16.39
N ARG A 824 -19.88 3.64 -15.89
CA ARG A 824 -21.33 3.65 -16.13
C ARG A 824 -22.05 3.37 -14.81
N ILE A 825 -23.25 3.91 -14.64
CA ILE A 825 -24.14 3.53 -13.54
C ILE A 825 -25.30 2.75 -14.14
N LYS A 826 -25.49 1.51 -13.67
CA LYS A 826 -26.53 0.63 -14.18
C LYS A 826 -26.99 -0.34 -13.09
N GLY A 827 -28.30 -0.43 -12.87
CA GLY A 827 -28.89 -1.43 -11.98
C GLY A 827 -28.38 -1.39 -10.53
N GLY A 828 -28.02 -0.21 -10.01
CA GLY A 828 -27.44 -0.06 -8.67
C GLY A 828 -25.95 -0.38 -8.59
N PHE A 829 -25.25 -0.50 -9.72
CA PHE A 829 -23.81 -0.71 -9.77
C PHE A 829 -23.09 0.42 -10.50
N LEU A 830 -21.87 0.72 -10.05
CA LEU A 830 -20.86 1.41 -10.84
C LEU A 830 -20.11 0.34 -11.66
N GLU A 831 -20.28 0.38 -12.97
CA GLU A 831 -19.61 -0.51 -13.93
C GLU A 831 -18.41 0.20 -14.55
N LEU A 832 -17.26 -0.47 -14.59
CA LEU A 832 -16.08 -0.07 -15.36
C LEU A 832 -16.04 -0.97 -16.60
N THR A 833 -16.11 -0.37 -17.78
CA THR A 833 -16.19 -1.07 -19.07
C THR A 833 -15.02 -0.71 -19.97
N ASP A 834 -14.64 -1.61 -20.87
CA ASP A 834 -13.68 -1.35 -21.95
C ASP A 834 -12.30 -0.84 -21.49
N LEU A 835 -11.87 -1.21 -20.28
CA LEU A 835 -10.54 -0.87 -19.78
C LEU A 835 -9.46 -1.68 -20.51
N PRO A 836 -8.45 -1.01 -21.12
CA PRO A 836 -7.27 -1.68 -21.65
C PRO A 836 -6.48 -2.41 -20.56
N ALA A 837 -5.58 -3.31 -20.96
CA ALA A 837 -4.59 -3.85 -20.04
C ALA A 837 -3.77 -2.70 -19.40
N GLY A 838 -3.59 -2.72 -18.09
CA GLY A 838 -2.95 -1.65 -17.33
C GLY A 838 -3.32 -1.68 -15.85
N ASP A 839 -2.87 -0.66 -15.12
CA ASP A 839 -3.17 -0.44 -13.70
C ASP A 839 -3.91 0.88 -13.55
N TYR A 840 -4.98 0.88 -12.75
CA TYR A 840 -5.85 2.03 -12.56
C TYR A 840 -6.12 2.25 -11.08
N SER A 841 -6.42 3.48 -10.71
CA SER A 841 -6.88 3.87 -9.38
C SER A 841 -8.25 4.52 -9.52
N LEU A 842 -9.26 3.88 -8.91
CA LEU A 842 -10.62 4.39 -8.78
C LEU A 842 -10.78 5.02 -7.39
N LEU A 843 -11.12 6.30 -7.32
CA LEU A 843 -11.49 6.98 -6.09
C LEU A 843 -13.01 7.22 -6.07
N ILE A 844 -13.67 6.76 -4.99
CA ILE A 844 -15.03 7.15 -4.64
C ILE A 844 -14.91 8.35 -3.70
N LYS A 845 -15.15 9.55 -4.22
CA LYS A 845 -14.79 10.82 -3.56
C LYS A 845 -15.56 11.05 -2.27
N LYS A 846 -16.87 10.74 -2.27
CA LYS A 846 -17.76 10.90 -1.09
C LYS A 846 -17.30 10.11 0.14
N THR A 847 -16.74 8.91 -0.06
CA THR A 847 -16.29 8.03 1.03
C THR A 847 -14.78 8.06 1.23
N GLY A 848 -14.03 8.67 0.29
CA GLY A 848 -12.56 8.64 0.27
C GLY A 848 -11.97 7.26 -0.04
N ILE A 849 -12.79 6.27 -0.45
CA ILE A 849 -12.33 4.91 -0.73
C ILE A 849 -11.59 4.89 -2.07
N GLU A 850 -10.32 4.51 -2.03
CA GLU A 850 -9.48 4.27 -3.21
C GLU A 850 -9.33 2.76 -3.48
N ILE A 851 -9.55 2.36 -4.73
CA ILE A 851 -9.53 0.98 -5.20
C ILE A 851 -8.51 0.84 -6.33
N ASP A 852 -7.53 -0.03 -6.12
CA ASP A 852 -6.57 -0.42 -7.15
C ASP A 852 -7.23 -1.41 -8.12
N VAL A 853 -7.22 -1.10 -9.42
CA VAL A 853 -7.81 -1.96 -10.47
C VAL A 853 -6.72 -2.39 -11.43
N HIS A 854 -6.41 -3.69 -11.47
CA HIS A 854 -5.44 -4.27 -12.39
C HIS A 854 -6.15 -5.04 -13.49
N VAL A 855 -5.94 -4.62 -14.73
CA VAL A 855 -6.52 -5.26 -15.91
C VAL A 855 -5.42 -5.86 -16.76
N THR A 856 -5.54 -7.12 -17.17
CA THR A 856 -4.49 -7.80 -17.93
C THR A 856 -5.05 -8.57 -19.13
N ALA A 857 -4.29 -8.64 -20.21
CA ALA A 857 -4.64 -9.45 -21.37
C ALA A 857 -4.20 -10.91 -21.12
N ALA A 858 -5.02 -11.68 -20.40
CA ALA A 858 -4.62 -12.97 -19.84
C ALA A 858 -5.48 -14.16 -20.25
N SER A 859 -4.84 -15.33 -20.29
CA SER A 859 -5.52 -16.62 -20.23
C SER A 859 -5.81 -17.01 -18.77
N GLN A 860 -6.96 -17.63 -18.53
CA GLN A 860 -7.38 -18.01 -17.18
C GLN A 860 -6.76 -19.36 -16.77
N ILE A 861 -6.15 -19.40 -15.58
CA ILE A 861 -5.53 -20.60 -15.01
C ILE A 861 -6.31 -21.04 -13.76
N ARG A 862 -6.81 -22.29 -13.78
CA ARG A 862 -7.52 -22.93 -12.66
C ARG A 862 -8.61 -22.04 -12.03
N SER A 863 -9.29 -21.20 -12.83
CA SER A 863 -10.28 -20.20 -12.43
C SER A 863 -9.82 -19.04 -11.51
N ARG A 864 -8.71 -19.20 -10.77
CA ARG A 864 -8.24 -18.26 -9.74
C ARG A 864 -7.13 -17.31 -10.21
N TRP A 865 -6.38 -17.65 -11.25
CA TRP A 865 -5.25 -16.83 -11.70
C TRP A 865 -5.45 -16.36 -13.13
N LEU A 866 -5.07 -15.11 -13.40
CA LEU A 866 -4.98 -14.52 -14.73
C LEU A 866 -3.50 -14.39 -15.07
N ALA A 867 -3.05 -15.04 -16.14
CA ALA A 867 -1.66 -15.00 -16.55
C ALA A 867 -1.46 -14.23 -17.84
N SER A 868 -0.58 -13.23 -17.78
CA SER A 868 0.02 -12.58 -18.94
C SER A 868 1.47 -13.03 -19.12
N GLY A 869 2.17 -12.46 -20.10
CA GLY A 869 3.58 -12.73 -20.33
C GLY A 869 4.50 -12.28 -19.18
N HIS A 870 4.13 -11.22 -18.45
CA HIS A 870 5.00 -10.57 -17.45
C HIS A 870 4.42 -10.54 -16.03
N ARG A 871 3.13 -10.86 -15.83
CA ARG A 871 2.53 -10.90 -14.49
C ARG A 871 1.41 -11.93 -14.33
N LEU A 872 1.22 -12.40 -13.11
CA LEU A 872 0.14 -13.28 -12.66
C LEU A 872 -0.72 -12.53 -11.63
N LEU A 873 -2.03 -12.44 -11.89
CA LEU A 873 -3.00 -11.77 -11.03
C LEU A 873 -3.94 -12.80 -10.40
N GLU A 874 -4.07 -12.79 -9.07
CA GLU A 874 -5.02 -13.60 -8.32
C GLU A 874 -6.46 -13.02 -8.33
N ARG A 875 -7.34 -13.65 -9.09
CA ARG A 875 -8.77 -13.37 -9.07
C ARG A 875 -9.42 -13.89 -7.78
N ARG A 876 -9.88 -12.97 -6.93
CA ARG A 876 -10.71 -13.26 -5.75
C ARG A 876 -12.13 -12.72 -5.80
N HIS A 877 -12.37 -11.71 -6.66
CA HIS A 877 -13.64 -10.98 -6.66
C HIS A 877 -14.77 -11.83 -7.27
N LYS A 878 -15.85 -12.02 -6.50
CA LYS A 878 -17.16 -12.52 -6.99
C LYS A 878 -18.02 -11.34 -7.42
N ARG A 879 -19.10 -11.57 -8.19
CA ARG A 879 -20.06 -10.49 -8.48
C ARG A 879 -20.53 -9.86 -7.16
N PRO A 880 -20.53 -8.52 -7.03
CA PRO A 880 -20.79 -7.86 -5.76
C PRO A 880 -22.29 -7.94 -5.41
N LEU A 881 -22.58 -8.20 -4.13
CA LEU A 881 -23.95 -8.18 -3.60
C LEU A 881 -24.50 -6.75 -3.66
N GLN A 882 -25.79 -6.60 -3.93
CA GLN A 882 -26.47 -5.31 -3.87
C GLN A 882 -27.93 -5.46 -3.40
N ILE A 883 -28.41 -4.46 -2.66
CA ILE A 883 -29.83 -4.29 -2.33
C ILE A 883 -30.42 -3.34 -3.38
N HIS A 884 -31.36 -3.81 -4.19
CA HIS A 884 -32.11 -2.92 -5.10
C HIS A 884 -32.99 -1.97 -4.27
N PRO A 885 -33.37 -0.77 -4.78
CA PRO A 885 -34.37 0.06 -4.12
C PRO A 885 -35.55 -0.76 -3.58
N VAL A 886 -35.85 -0.55 -2.31
CA VAL A 886 -36.84 -1.32 -1.57
C VAL A 886 -38.24 -0.79 -1.93
N GLU A 887 -39.12 -1.70 -2.31
CA GLU A 887 -40.50 -1.36 -2.64
C GLU A 887 -41.34 -1.54 -1.39
N ILE A 888 -42.10 -0.50 -1.04
CA ILE A 888 -42.96 -0.45 0.15
C ILE A 888 -44.39 -0.27 -0.35
N ASP A 889 -45.28 -1.18 0.02
CA ASP A 889 -46.72 -1.02 -0.17
C ASP A 889 -47.45 -0.97 1.19
N ALA A 890 -48.78 -1.00 1.16
CA ALA A 890 -49.59 -0.90 2.37
C ALA A 890 -49.51 -2.14 3.27
N GLU A 891 -49.23 -3.32 2.71
CA GLU A 891 -49.27 -4.61 3.41
C GLU A 891 -47.89 -5.23 3.60
N GLN A 892 -46.95 -5.02 2.65
CA GLN A 892 -45.67 -5.69 2.60
C GLN A 892 -44.52 -4.78 2.17
N LEU A 893 -43.33 -5.16 2.65
CA LEU A 893 -42.04 -4.69 2.21
C LEU A 893 -41.42 -5.72 1.27
N SER A 894 -41.04 -5.30 0.05
CA SER A 894 -40.39 -6.15 -0.96
C SER A 894 -38.95 -5.72 -1.18
N ILE A 895 -38.02 -6.59 -0.79
CA ILE A 895 -36.58 -6.33 -0.86
C ILE A 895 -35.95 -7.28 -1.88
N LYS A 896 -35.34 -6.74 -2.93
CA LYS A 896 -34.66 -7.53 -3.96
C LYS A 896 -33.15 -7.47 -3.80
N LEU A 897 -32.53 -8.63 -3.68
CA LEU A 897 -31.09 -8.81 -3.63
C LEU A 897 -30.55 -9.20 -5.00
N ILE A 898 -29.48 -8.55 -5.45
CA ILE A 898 -28.80 -8.83 -6.72
C ILE A 898 -27.45 -9.50 -6.44
N ASN A 899 -27.06 -10.46 -7.28
CA ASN A 899 -25.85 -11.27 -7.15
C ASN A 899 -25.77 -12.03 -5.81
N TYR A 900 -26.91 -12.46 -5.28
CA TYR A 900 -26.96 -13.27 -4.07
C TYR A 900 -26.47 -14.71 -4.31
N SER A 901 -26.07 -15.37 -3.23
CA SER A 901 -25.68 -16.77 -3.18
C SER A 901 -26.53 -17.54 -2.17
N LYS A 902 -26.35 -18.87 -2.09
CA LYS A 902 -27.01 -19.70 -1.05
C LYS A 902 -26.62 -19.30 0.38
N GLN A 903 -25.50 -18.56 0.54
CA GLN A 903 -25.02 -18.06 1.82
C GLN A 903 -25.57 -16.66 2.15
N THR A 904 -26.23 -15.99 1.21
CA THR A 904 -26.74 -14.63 1.44
C THR A 904 -27.81 -14.60 2.52
N ARG A 905 -27.64 -13.70 3.48
CA ARG A 905 -28.60 -13.40 4.54
C ARG A 905 -28.88 -11.92 4.58
N LEU A 906 -30.13 -11.55 4.88
CA LEU A 906 -30.51 -10.19 5.20
C LEU A 906 -30.90 -10.13 6.68
N HIS A 907 -30.40 -9.12 7.37
CA HIS A 907 -30.85 -8.71 8.70
C HIS A 907 -31.63 -7.42 8.55
N LEU A 908 -32.87 -7.40 9.03
CA LEU A 908 -33.73 -6.23 9.06
C LEU A 908 -33.95 -5.83 10.52
N LEU A 909 -33.63 -4.59 10.84
CA LEU A 909 -33.89 -3.97 12.13
C LEU A 909 -34.87 -2.82 11.94
N GLY A 910 -35.99 -2.84 12.66
CA GLY A 910 -36.97 -1.76 12.69
C GLY A 910 -36.94 -1.05 14.03
N THR A 911 -36.54 0.23 14.02
CA THR A 911 -36.45 1.09 15.22
C THR A 911 -37.24 2.38 15.06
N ARG A 912 -37.48 3.07 16.18
CA ARG A 912 -38.03 4.43 16.20
C ARG A 912 -36.93 5.49 16.14
N PHE A 913 -35.88 5.31 16.92
CA PHE A 913 -34.77 6.25 17.04
C PHE A 913 -33.55 5.78 16.24
N VAL A 914 -32.72 6.76 15.88
CA VAL A 914 -31.41 6.54 15.29
C VAL A 914 -30.50 5.93 16.36
N PRO A 915 -29.95 4.73 16.14
CA PRO A 915 -29.17 4.02 17.14
C PRO A 915 -27.82 4.71 17.42
N PRO A 916 -27.30 4.63 18.65
CA PRO A 916 -25.98 5.17 19.00
C PRO A 916 -24.79 4.38 18.40
N TRP A 917 -25.02 3.17 17.87
CA TRP A 917 -23.96 2.34 17.27
C TRP A 917 -24.44 1.59 16.01
N SER A 918 -23.52 1.39 15.06
CA SER A 918 -23.81 0.91 13.71
C SER A 918 -23.76 -0.62 13.58
N VAL A 919 -24.85 -1.22 13.06
CA VAL A 919 -24.87 -2.65 12.71
C VAL A 919 -23.89 -2.99 11.58
N ALA A 920 -23.69 -2.07 10.64
CA ALA A 920 -22.80 -2.26 9.51
C ALA A 920 -21.33 -2.28 9.94
N GLU A 921 -20.95 -1.48 10.94
CA GLU A 921 -19.59 -1.46 11.47
C GLU A 921 -19.31 -2.71 12.32
N ASN A 922 -20.18 -3.00 13.30
CA ASN A 922 -20.02 -4.13 14.21
C ASN A 922 -20.01 -5.49 13.47
N LEU A 923 -20.86 -5.69 12.46
CA LEU A 923 -20.91 -6.95 11.69
C LEU A 923 -20.10 -6.92 10.38
N GLY A 924 -19.67 -5.75 9.91
CA GLY A 924 -18.96 -5.57 8.64
C GLY A 924 -17.43 -5.47 8.75
N ALA A 925 -16.85 -5.31 9.95
CA ALA A 925 -15.41 -5.12 10.20
C ALA A 925 -14.46 -6.27 9.76
N ILE A 926 -14.98 -7.29 9.09
CA ILE A 926 -14.21 -8.47 8.72
C ILE A 926 -13.47 -8.25 7.38
N HIS A 927 -12.20 -7.83 7.45
CA HIS A 927 -11.38 -7.57 6.27
C HIS A 927 -10.89 -8.82 5.54
N GLN A 928 -10.89 -8.75 4.20
CA GLN A 928 -10.27 -9.73 3.31
C GLN A 928 -8.76 -9.52 3.14
N PRO A 929 -7.98 -10.60 2.97
CA PRO A 929 -6.62 -10.47 2.47
C PRO A 929 -6.65 -9.98 1.01
N GLN A 930 -5.74 -9.06 0.67
CA GLN A 930 -5.59 -8.55 -0.69
C GLN A 930 -5.26 -9.69 -1.69
N PRO A 931 -5.75 -9.60 -2.94
CA PRO A 931 -5.33 -10.52 -4.01
C PRO A 931 -3.83 -10.37 -4.27
N GLN A 932 -3.18 -11.47 -4.63
CA GLN A 932 -1.77 -11.47 -4.99
C GLN A 932 -1.53 -10.94 -6.41
N LEU A 933 -0.40 -10.25 -6.58
CA LEU A 933 0.20 -9.89 -7.86
C LEU A 933 1.63 -10.42 -7.85
N ILE A 934 2.00 -11.16 -8.90
CA ILE A 934 3.34 -11.74 -9.07
C ILE A 934 3.89 -11.25 -10.40
N GLU A 935 5.03 -10.58 -10.38
CA GLU A 935 5.81 -10.27 -11.58
C GLU A 935 6.66 -11.48 -11.97
N VAL A 936 6.72 -11.77 -13.27
CA VAL A 936 7.44 -12.93 -13.81
C VAL A 936 8.76 -12.45 -14.41
N ALA A 937 9.88 -12.82 -13.80
CA ALA A 937 11.20 -12.64 -14.40
C ALA A 937 11.54 -13.77 -15.38
N GLN A 938 12.31 -13.44 -16.41
CA GLN A 938 12.93 -14.41 -17.31
C GLN A 938 14.28 -14.89 -16.75
N ALA A 939 14.62 -16.16 -16.98
CA ALA A 939 15.93 -16.70 -16.65
C ALA A 939 16.97 -16.21 -17.68
N LEU A 940 17.82 -15.26 -17.30
CA LEU A 940 18.83 -14.69 -18.18
C LEU A 940 20.05 -15.61 -18.34
N SER A 941 20.62 -15.61 -19.54
CA SER A 941 21.89 -16.25 -19.88
C SER A 941 23.04 -15.27 -19.69
N HIS A 942 24.22 -15.77 -19.32
CA HIS A 942 25.38 -14.95 -18.96
C HIS A 942 26.59 -15.26 -19.84
N TYR A 943 27.33 -14.21 -20.19
CA TYR A 943 28.50 -14.29 -21.06
C TYR A 943 29.70 -13.63 -20.40
N LEU A 944 30.83 -14.34 -20.38
CA LEU A 944 32.11 -13.84 -19.88
C LEU A 944 33.22 -14.15 -20.89
N SER A 945 34.00 -13.14 -21.27
CA SER A 945 35.03 -13.26 -22.30
C SER A 945 36.44 -13.13 -21.72
N GLY A 946 37.37 -13.94 -22.24
CA GLY A 946 38.80 -13.64 -22.26
C GLY A 946 39.53 -13.77 -20.92
N ARG A 947 39.21 -14.79 -20.12
CA ARG A 947 39.93 -15.14 -18.88
C ARG A 947 41.21 -15.92 -19.22
N ASP A 948 42.30 -15.65 -18.51
CA ASP A 948 43.51 -16.48 -18.60
C ASP A 948 43.30 -17.83 -17.89
N ILE A 949 43.67 -18.93 -18.56
CA ILE A 949 43.63 -20.28 -17.97
C ILE A 949 44.85 -20.50 -17.08
N GLY A 950 44.71 -21.30 -16.01
CA GLY A 950 45.83 -21.61 -15.12
C GLY A 950 46.94 -22.40 -15.81
N ASP A 951 48.18 -22.22 -15.33
CA ASP A 951 49.39 -22.75 -15.98
C ASP A 951 49.40 -24.30 -16.09
N GLU A 952 48.82 -25.00 -15.10
CA GLU A 952 48.71 -26.47 -15.15
C GLU A 952 47.73 -26.94 -16.23
N TYR A 953 46.55 -26.30 -16.30
CA TYR A 953 45.55 -26.64 -17.32
C TYR A 953 46.06 -26.31 -18.72
N ARG A 954 46.77 -25.18 -18.86
CA ARG A 954 47.47 -24.79 -20.08
C ARG A 954 48.48 -25.85 -20.50
N TYR A 955 49.36 -26.26 -19.58
CA TYR A 955 50.37 -27.29 -19.81
C TYR A 955 49.76 -28.62 -20.28
N ILE A 956 48.66 -29.06 -19.67
CA ILE A 956 47.97 -30.30 -20.04
C ILE A 956 47.43 -30.21 -21.48
N LEU A 957 46.80 -29.09 -21.85
CA LEU A 957 46.26 -28.90 -23.20
C LEU A 957 47.37 -28.81 -24.24
N GLU A 958 48.42 -28.04 -23.97
CA GLU A 958 49.58 -27.91 -24.86
C GLU A 958 50.26 -29.26 -25.09
N ARG A 959 50.42 -30.09 -24.05
CA ARG A 959 50.99 -31.45 -24.17
C ARG A 959 50.08 -32.43 -24.91
N ARG A 960 48.76 -32.33 -24.74
CA ARG A 960 47.78 -33.20 -25.42
C ARG A 960 47.79 -32.99 -26.93
N TYR A 961 47.92 -31.74 -27.38
CA TYR A 961 47.85 -31.36 -28.80
C TYR A 961 49.21 -31.09 -29.44
N ALA A 962 50.31 -31.13 -28.68
CA ALA A 962 51.66 -31.07 -29.22
C ALA A 962 51.89 -32.18 -30.26
N LYS A 963 52.54 -31.81 -31.37
CA LYS A 963 52.91 -32.73 -32.44
C LYS A 963 53.92 -33.75 -31.88
N LYS A 964 53.48 -34.99 -31.66
CA LYS A 964 54.32 -36.06 -31.12
C LYS A 964 55.28 -36.55 -32.20
N PHE A 965 56.54 -36.10 -32.14
CA PHE A 965 57.60 -36.64 -32.98
C PHE A 965 58.15 -37.92 -32.34
N THR A 966 58.25 -39.00 -33.10
CA THR A 966 58.92 -40.23 -32.66
C THR A 966 60.41 -40.10 -32.98
N GLY A 967 61.25 -39.84 -31.96
CA GLY A 967 62.70 -39.71 -32.10
C GLY A 967 63.35 -38.82 -31.02
N ASN A 968 64.69 -38.82 -30.99
CA ASN A 968 65.50 -38.04 -30.04
C ASN A 968 65.20 -36.53 -30.16
N THR A 969 64.83 -35.89 -29.05
CA THR A 969 64.43 -34.49 -28.93
C THR A 969 65.60 -33.51 -28.76
N LEU A 970 66.85 -33.97 -28.93
CA LEU A 970 68.01 -33.09 -28.95
C LEU A 970 67.95 -32.15 -30.16
N GLU A 971 68.23 -30.87 -29.93
CA GLU A 971 68.41 -29.88 -30.98
C GLU A 971 69.50 -30.36 -31.96
N ARG A 972 69.22 -30.32 -33.27
CA ARG A 972 70.22 -30.68 -34.26
C ARG A 972 71.36 -29.65 -34.23
N PRO A 973 72.63 -30.06 -34.25
CA PRO A 973 73.76 -29.14 -34.19
C PRO A 973 73.71 -28.18 -35.39
N GLY A 974 73.59 -26.88 -35.10
CA GLY A 974 73.64 -25.80 -36.08
C GLY A 974 75.08 -25.37 -36.38
N LEU A 975 75.30 -24.83 -37.58
CA LEU A 975 76.61 -24.34 -38.08
C LEU A 975 77.17 -23.09 -37.36
N LEU A 976 76.46 -22.56 -36.36
CA LEU A 976 76.86 -21.39 -35.59
C LEU A 976 77.26 -21.80 -34.17
N LEU A 977 78.55 -21.68 -33.86
CA LEU A 977 79.15 -22.04 -32.57
C LEU A 977 78.78 -21.10 -31.40
N ASN A 978 78.09 -19.97 -31.65
CA ASN A 978 77.58 -19.07 -30.62
C ASN A 978 76.23 -18.44 -31.05
N PRO A 979 75.08 -18.91 -30.55
CA PRO A 979 73.82 -18.18 -30.68
C PRO A 979 73.78 -16.98 -29.72
N TRP A 980 73.25 -15.83 -30.18
CA TRP A 980 72.96 -14.70 -29.30
C TRP A 980 71.82 -15.08 -28.34
N ALA A 981 72.13 -15.23 -27.05
CA ALA A 981 71.13 -15.41 -25.99
C ALA A 981 70.37 -14.10 -25.76
N VAL A 982 69.07 -14.06 -26.07
CA VAL A 982 68.21 -12.88 -25.83
C VAL A 982 67.67 -12.83 -24.39
N ARG A 983 68.00 -13.80 -23.52
CA ARG A 983 67.69 -13.76 -22.08
C ARG A 983 68.63 -14.67 -21.28
N THR A 984 69.10 -14.18 -20.15
CA THR A 984 69.69 -14.97 -19.07
C THR A 984 68.58 -15.73 -18.35
N THR A 985 68.72 -17.05 -18.21
CA THR A 985 67.81 -17.88 -17.42
C THR A 985 68.20 -17.77 -15.95
N ASP A 986 67.39 -17.08 -15.15
CA ASP A 986 67.40 -17.20 -13.70
C ASP A 986 66.49 -18.37 -13.30
N THR A 987 67.03 -19.32 -12.55
CA THR A 987 66.25 -20.42 -11.98
C THR A 987 65.53 -19.90 -10.73
N ALA A 988 64.40 -19.25 -10.91
CA ALA A 988 63.44 -19.02 -9.84
C ALA A 988 62.52 -20.24 -9.72
N THR A 989 62.28 -20.71 -8.50
CA THR A 989 61.18 -21.63 -8.19
C THR A 989 59.87 -20.89 -8.46
N ASP A 990 59.28 -21.13 -9.62
CA ASP A 990 57.99 -20.56 -9.99
C ASP A 990 56.91 -21.19 -9.09
N GLN A 991 56.29 -20.37 -8.24
CA GLN A 991 55.07 -20.77 -7.56
C GLN A 991 53.96 -20.71 -8.60
N ALA A 992 53.39 -21.87 -8.97
CA ALA A 992 52.27 -21.94 -9.90
C ALA A 992 51.18 -20.95 -9.49
N VAL A 993 50.93 -19.95 -10.34
CA VAL A 993 49.90 -18.94 -10.09
C VAL A 993 48.57 -19.52 -10.57
N GLY A 994 47.62 -19.67 -9.65
CA GLY A 994 46.26 -20.06 -10.01
C GLY A 994 45.64 -19.04 -10.99
N GLY A 995 45.09 -19.51 -12.11
CA GLY A 995 44.47 -18.62 -13.10
C GLY A 995 43.33 -17.79 -12.49
N ALA A 996 43.10 -16.57 -13.01
CA ALA A 996 42.19 -15.58 -12.43
C ALA A 996 40.77 -16.12 -12.14
N SER A 997 40.27 -16.10 -10.90
CA SER A 997 38.94 -16.64 -10.57
C SER A 997 37.80 -16.00 -11.36
N PHE A 998 36.75 -16.78 -11.66
CA PHE A 998 35.51 -16.23 -12.21
C PHE A 998 34.84 -15.32 -11.16
N ALA A 999 34.60 -14.06 -11.50
CA ALA A 999 33.77 -13.19 -10.67
C ALA A 999 32.30 -13.62 -10.76
N SER A 1000 31.59 -13.69 -9.63
CA SER A 1000 30.15 -13.96 -9.63
C SER A 1000 29.42 -12.75 -10.21
N ARG A 1001 28.79 -12.93 -11.38
CA ARG A 1001 27.70 -12.06 -11.81
C ARG A 1001 26.38 -12.66 -11.36
N THR A 1002 26.07 -12.48 -10.08
CA THR A 1002 24.69 -12.58 -9.61
C THR A 1002 24.04 -11.24 -9.87
N ASP A 1003 23.13 -11.19 -10.85
CA ASP A 1003 22.07 -10.17 -10.79
C ASP A 1003 21.21 -10.54 -9.58
N SER A 1004 21.58 -10.03 -8.41
CA SER A 1004 20.72 -10.03 -7.23
C SER A 1004 19.57 -9.06 -7.49
N ARG A 1005 18.67 -9.45 -8.40
CA ARG A 1005 17.30 -8.93 -8.43
C ARG A 1005 16.56 -9.56 -7.26
N ASP A 1006 16.98 -9.21 -6.05
CA ASP A 1006 16.21 -9.47 -4.85
C ASP A 1006 14.91 -8.67 -5.04
N PHE A 1007 13.83 -9.38 -5.39
CA PHE A 1007 12.51 -8.80 -5.52
C PHE A 1007 12.14 -8.18 -4.19
N LYS A 1008 12.40 -6.88 -4.04
CA LYS A 1008 11.85 -6.08 -2.95
C LYS A 1008 10.35 -6.06 -3.16
N LYS A 1009 9.64 -6.97 -2.48
CA LYS A 1009 8.23 -6.76 -2.13
C LYS A 1009 8.18 -5.41 -1.43
N LYS A 1010 7.77 -4.35 -2.14
CA LYS A 1010 7.36 -3.08 -1.53
C LYS A 1010 6.11 -3.38 -0.72
N LYS A 1011 6.31 -3.78 0.55
CA LYS A 1011 5.27 -3.58 1.56
C LYS A 1011 5.14 -2.07 1.72
N LYS A 1012 4.10 -1.47 1.14
CA LYS A 1012 3.58 -0.20 1.64
C LYS A 1012 3.32 -0.42 3.13
N GLY A 1013 4.02 0.34 3.98
CA GLY A 1013 3.76 0.33 5.40
C GLY A 1013 2.29 0.62 5.62
N LYS A 1014 1.57 -0.30 6.27
CA LYS A 1014 0.27 0.00 6.84
C LYS A 1014 0.49 1.16 7.79
N ARG A 1015 -0.08 2.34 7.48
CA ARG A 1015 -0.52 3.23 8.55
C ARG A 1015 -1.44 2.39 9.41
N GLY A 1016 -1.05 2.17 10.66
CA GLY A 1016 -1.92 1.56 11.65
C GLY A 1016 -3.23 2.32 11.62
N GLY A 1017 -4.32 1.63 11.32
CA GLY A 1017 -5.63 2.12 11.71
C GLY A 1017 -5.53 2.34 13.20
N LYS A 1018 -5.75 3.58 13.64
CA LYS A 1018 -6.04 3.82 15.05
C LYS A 1018 -7.18 2.85 15.38
N GLU A 1019 -6.97 2.02 16.39
CA GLU A 1019 -8.09 1.46 17.13
C GLU A 1019 -8.91 2.68 17.58
N GLN A 1020 -10.02 2.91 16.88
CA GLN A 1020 -11.08 3.73 17.44
C GLN A 1020 -11.59 2.90 18.61
N GLU A 1021 -11.28 3.37 19.82
CA GLU A 1021 -12.09 3.00 20.98
C GLU A 1021 -13.54 3.31 20.60
N LEU A 1022 -14.35 2.25 20.48
CA LEU A 1022 -15.80 2.33 20.37
C LEU A 1022 -16.33 2.90 21.69
N HIS A 1023 -16.22 4.22 21.86
CA HIS A 1023 -16.92 4.96 22.91
C HIS A 1023 -18.38 5.10 22.47
N GLY A 1024 -19.19 4.13 22.84
CA GLY A 1024 -20.63 4.12 22.58
C GLY A 1024 -21.38 3.72 23.85
N GLY A 1025 -21.22 4.49 24.92
CA GLY A 1025 -22.13 4.37 26.06
C GLY A 1025 -23.40 5.16 25.76
N GLY A 1026 -24.55 4.49 25.72
CA GLY A 1026 -25.85 5.16 25.55
C GLY A 1026 -26.27 5.86 26.84
N PHE A 1027 -26.41 7.19 26.80
CA PHE A 1027 -26.94 7.97 27.91
C PHE A 1027 -28.44 7.73 28.10
N GLN A 1028 -29.19 7.67 27.00
CA GLN A 1028 -30.62 7.40 26.93
C GLN A 1028 -31.05 6.18 27.75
N ASN A 1029 -32.16 6.32 28.49
CA ASN A 1029 -32.96 5.19 28.99
C ASN A 1029 -34.24 5.09 28.13
N LEU A 1030 -34.47 3.89 27.56
CA LEU A 1030 -35.58 3.59 26.66
C LEU A 1030 -36.62 2.65 27.28
N ASP A 1031 -36.59 2.44 28.60
CA ASP A 1031 -37.49 1.56 29.34
C ASP A 1031 -38.96 1.99 29.27
N PHE A 1032 -39.24 3.21 28.80
CA PHE A 1032 -40.60 3.71 28.56
C PHE A 1032 -41.19 3.17 27.25
N LEU A 1033 -40.42 2.52 26.39
CA LEU A 1033 -40.96 1.89 25.17
C LEU A 1033 -41.71 0.62 25.54
N THR A 1034 -42.99 0.51 25.15
CA THR A 1034 -43.78 -0.71 25.36
C THR A 1034 -43.39 -1.86 24.43
N GLU A 1035 -42.76 -1.53 23.29
CA GLU A 1035 -42.28 -2.50 22.32
C GLU A 1035 -40.77 -2.32 22.09
N ALA A 1036 -40.04 -3.44 22.12
CA ALA A 1036 -38.63 -3.48 21.77
C ALA A 1036 -38.43 -3.49 20.23
N THR A 1037 -37.20 -3.24 19.78
CA THR A 1037 -36.83 -3.32 18.35
C THR A 1037 -37.33 -4.59 17.67
N VAL A 1038 -37.81 -4.43 16.43
CA VAL A 1038 -38.05 -5.58 15.55
C VAL A 1038 -36.73 -6.04 14.93
N VAL A 1039 -36.24 -7.23 15.33
CA VAL A 1039 -35.01 -7.83 14.76
C VAL A 1039 -35.31 -9.13 14.00
N LEU A 1040 -35.42 -9.00 12.66
CA LEU A 1040 -35.57 -10.11 11.73
C LEU A 1040 -34.20 -10.51 11.17
N ALA A 1041 -33.57 -11.48 11.84
CA ALA A 1041 -32.23 -11.96 11.48
C ALA A 1041 -32.27 -13.11 10.47
N ASN A 1042 -31.21 -13.22 9.66
CA ASN A 1042 -30.98 -14.37 8.78
C ASN A 1042 -32.06 -14.66 7.73
N LEU A 1043 -32.76 -13.63 7.26
CA LEU A 1043 -33.75 -13.76 6.18
C LEU A 1043 -33.07 -14.24 4.89
N ARG A 1044 -33.74 -15.13 4.16
CA ARG A 1044 -33.21 -15.73 2.93
C ARG A 1044 -34.00 -15.22 1.72
N PRO A 1045 -33.33 -14.82 0.62
CA PRO A 1045 -34.03 -14.56 -0.62
C PRO A 1045 -34.59 -15.84 -1.23
N ASP A 1046 -35.68 -15.69 -1.98
CA ASP A 1046 -36.24 -16.75 -2.83
C ASP A 1046 -35.38 -16.99 -4.10
N GLU A 1047 -35.87 -17.83 -5.02
CA GLU A 1047 -35.19 -18.11 -6.30
C GLU A 1047 -35.13 -16.91 -7.26
N GLY A 1048 -35.92 -15.87 -7.04
CA GLY A 1048 -35.89 -14.60 -7.78
C GLY A 1048 -35.04 -13.51 -7.10
N GLY A 1049 -34.51 -13.77 -5.90
CA GLY A 1049 -33.75 -12.80 -5.11
C GLY A 1049 -34.61 -11.93 -4.19
N PHE A 1050 -35.90 -12.24 -4.01
CA PHE A 1050 -36.82 -11.43 -3.22
C PHE A 1050 -36.94 -11.91 -1.78
N ILE A 1051 -37.10 -10.95 -0.87
CA ILE A 1051 -37.48 -11.13 0.52
C ILE A 1051 -38.71 -10.27 0.76
N LYS A 1052 -39.79 -10.90 1.22
CA LYS A 1052 -41.04 -10.22 1.57
C LYS A 1052 -41.23 -10.22 3.09
N VAL A 1053 -41.53 -9.06 3.65
CA VAL A 1053 -41.78 -8.88 5.08
C VAL A 1053 -43.12 -8.16 5.23
N ASP A 1054 -44.04 -8.75 5.99
CA ASP A 1054 -45.34 -8.13 6.26
C ASP A 1054 -45.16 -6.88 7.12
N ARG A 1055 -45.85 -5.78 6.77
CA ARG A 1055 -45.73 -4.49 7.45
C ARG A 1055 -46.14 -4.58 8.92
N GLU A 1056 -47.12 -5.42 9.24
CA GLU A 1056 -47.52 -5.70 10.63
C GLU A 1056 -46.37 -6.22 11.51
N LYS A 1057 -45.40 -6.96 10.93
CA LYS A 1057 -44.25 -7.47 11.69
C LYS A 1057 -43.24 -6.38 12.06
N LEU A 1058 -43.36 -5.18 11.49
CA LEU A 1058 -42.46 -4.05 11.73
C LEU A 1058 -42.94 -3.17 12.90
N GLY A 1059 -44.13 -3.44 13.46
CA GLY A 1059 -44.67 -2.72 14.62
C GLY A 1059 -44.71 -1.21 14.39
N ALA A 1060 -44.30 -0.44 15.40
CA ALA A 1060 -44.23 1.01 15.34
C ALA A 1060 -42.93 1.58 14.72
N ALA A 1061 -42.13 0.77 14.02
CA ALA A 1061 -40.86 1.22 13.45
C ALA A 1061 -41.06 2.28 12.35
N SER A 1062 -40.36 3.41 12.48
CA SER A 1062 -40.25 4.46 11.45
C SER A 1062 -38.95 4.35 10.64
N HIS A 1063 -37.91 3.73 11.21
CA HIS A 1063 -36.58 3.61 10.62
C HIS A 1063 -36.18 2.15 10.45
N LEU A 1064 -36.05 1.73 9.20
CA LEU A 1064 -35.62 0.38 8.83
C LEU A 1064 -34.15 0.37 8.41
N ARG A 1065 -33.38 -0.52 9.02
CA ARG A 1065 -31.95 -0.73 8.75
C ARG A 1065 -31.75 -2.13 8.20
N LEU A 1066 -31.28 -2.22 6.96
CA LEU A 1066 -31.16 -3.45 6.18
C LEU A 1066 -29.68 -3.77 5.97
N LEU A 1067 -29.21 -4.88 6.54
CA LEU A 1067 -27.85 -5.38 6.32
C LEU A 1067 -27.90 -6.72 5.58
N ALA A 1068 -27.53 -6.70 4.30
CA ALA A 1068 -27.36 -7.90 3.50
C ALA A 1068 -25.89 -8.37 3.56
N VAL A 1069 -25.66 -9.65 3.81
CA VAL A 1069 -24.34 -10.26 3.96
C VAL A 1069 -24.25 -11.51 3.06
N ASP A 1070 -23.18 -11.63 2.28
CA ASP A 1070 -22.83 -12.85 1.53
C ASP A 1070 -21.35 -13.19 1.74
N GLY A 1071 -21.09 -14.01 2.76
CA GLY A 1071 -19.74 -14.27 3.25
C GLY A 1071 -19.07 -12.98 3.76
N ASN A 1072 -18.13 -12.46 2.97
CA ASN A 1072 -17.34 -11.26 3.28
C ASN A 1072 -17.73 -10.05 2.44
N ASN A 1073 -18.87 -10.10 1.73
CA ASN A 1073 -19.47 -8.93 1.11
C ASN A 1073 -20.65 -8.50 1.98
N SER A 1074 -20.77 -7.21 2.28
CA SER A 1074 -21.93 -6.65 2.95
C SER A 1074 -22.41 -5.38 2.27
N VAL A 1075 -23.72 -5.18 2.33
CA VAL A 1075 -24.42 -3.97 1.88
C VAL A 1075 -25.39 -3.55 2.95
N TYR A 1076 -25.34 -2.29 3.32
CA TYR A 1076 -26.20 -1.64 4.29
C TYR A 1076 -27.04 -0.57 3.59
N ARG A 1077 -28.35 -0.59 3.84
CA ARG A 1077 -29.28 0.43 3.37
C ARG A 1077 -30.25 0.82 4.46
N GLU A 1078 -30.58 2.11 4.50
CA GLU A 1078 -31.66 2.62 5.33
C GLU A 1078 -32.92 2.88 4.50
N VAL A 1079 -34.07 2.59 5.10
CA VAL A 1079 -35.39 2.84 4.52
C VAL A 1079 -36.25 3.45 5.60
N THR A 1080 -37.05 4.45 5.26
CA THR A 1080 -37.97 5.09 6.19
C THR A 1080 -39.41 4.66 5.92
N LEU A 1081 -40.21 4.64 6.98
CA LEU A 1081 -41.65 4.48 6.95
C LEU A 1081 -42.31 5.76 7.48
N ASP A 1082 -43.62 5.87 7.24
CA ASP A 1082 -44.45 6.84 7.96
C ASP A 1082 -44.40 6.54 9.46
N GLU A 1083 -44.41 7.60 10.27
CA GLU A 1083 -44.45 7.46 11.73
C GLU A 1083 -45.76 6.79 12.17
N ALA A 1084 -45.64 5.69 12.90
CA ALA A 1084 -46.78 5.03 13.54
C ALA A 1084 -46.96 5.55 14.97
N GLU A 1085 -48.19 5.51 15.47
CA GLU A 1085 -48.49 5.88 16.85
C GLU A 1085 -47.80 4.89 17.81
N CYS A 1086 -46.91 5.38 18.67
CA CYS A 1086 -46.14 4.58 19.62
C CYS A 1086 -46.69 4.77 21.04
N GLN A 1087 -46.92 3.68 21.77
CA GLN A 1087 -47.36 3.73 23.17
C GLN A 1087 -46.15 3.77 24.10
N PHE A 1088 -46.21 4.63 25.12
CA PHE A 1088 -45.19 4.72 26.16
C PHE A 1088 -45.72 4.18 27.48
N GLU A 1089 -44.89 3.42 28.19
CA GLU A 1089 -45.12 2.99 29.55
C GLU A 1089 -44.73 4.12 30.51
N ASP A 1090 -45.69 4.57 31.32
CA ASP A 1090 -45.39 5.56 32.35
C ASP A 1090 -44.60 4.92 33.50
N LEU A 1091 -43.30 5.21 33.54
CA LEU A 1091 -42.37 4.70 34.54
C LEU A 1091 -42.50 5.38 35.92
N ARG A 1092 -43.38 6.37 36.07
CA ARG A 1092 -43.61 7.04 37.35
C ARG A 1092 -44.39 6.12 38.30
N LEU A 1093 -44.20 6.35 39.59
CA LEU A 1093 -45.07 5.77 40.61
C LEU A 1093 -46.49 6.36 40.45
N LEU A 1094 -47.40 5.60 39.82
CA LEU A 1094 -48.80 5.99 39.56
C LEU A 1094 -49.59 6.36 40.83
N ARG A 1095 -49.12 5.93 42.00
CA ARG A 1095 -49.67 6.31 43.30
C ARG A 1095 -48.60 7.04 44.11
N ASN A 1096 -48.87 8.29 44.45
CA ASN A 1096 -48.03 9.05 45.35
C ASN A 1096 -47.92 8.31 46.69
N LEU A 1097 -46.69 8.08 47.14
CA LEU A 1097 -46.43 7.68 48.52
C LEU A 1097 -46.81 8.87 49.42
N ASN A 1098 -47.41 8.60 50.57
CA ASN A 1098 -47.75 9.64 51.52
C ASN A 1098 -46.46 10.35 51.98
N ALA A 1099 -46.33 11.67 51.78
CA ALA A 1099 -45.13 12.40 52.15
C ALA A 1099 -44.78 12.33 53.65
N GLU A 1100 -45.76 12.00 54.50
CA GLU A 1100 -45.58 11.84 55.96
C GLU A 1100 -45.15 10.42 56.38
N GLY A 1101 -45.10 9.45 55.46
CA GLY A 1101 -44.77 8.06 55.75
C GLY A 1101 -43.35 7.68 55.35
N HIS A 1102 -42.75 6.73 56.09
CA HIS A 1102 -41.54 6.04 55.67
C HIS A 1102 -41.92 4.76 54.91
N PHE A 1103 -41.54 4.67 53.64
CA PHE A 1103 -41.80 3.52 52.80
C PHE A 1103 -40.52 2.79 52.48
N THR A 1104 -40.61 1.46 52.36
CA THR A 1104 -39.54 0.60 51.85
C THR A 1104 -40.15 -0.26 50.75
N GLU A 1105 -39.48 -0.35 49.62
CA GLU A 1105 -39.83 -1.29 48.56
C GLU A 1105 -39.29 -2.68 48.94
N LYS A 1106 -40.18 -3.67 49.09
CA LYS A 1106 -39.81 -5.08 49.28
C LYS A 1106 -40.16 -5.85 48.01
N LYS A 1107 -39.16 -6.40 47.35
CA LYS A 1107 -39.33 -7.33 46.22
C LYS A 1107 -39.60 -8.73 46.79
N GLU A 1108 -40.88 -9.13 46.87
CA GLU A 1108 -41.25 -10.50 47.22
C GLU A 1108 -41.08 -11.40 46.00
N VAL A 1109 -40.07 -12.26 46.02
CA VAL A 1109 -39.88 -13.30 45.00
C VAL A 1109 -40.85 -14.44 45.36
N THR A 1110 -41.90 -14.60 44.57
CA THR A 1110 -42.82 -15.76 44.64
C THR A 1110 -42.58 -16.72 43.49
#